data_AF-A0A7S3NDM9-F1
#
_entry.id   AF-A0A7S3NDM9-F1
#
_cell.length_a   1.000
_cell.length_b   1.000
_cell.length_c   1.000
_cell.angle_alpha   90.00
_cell.angle_beta   90.00
_cell.angle_gamma   90.00
#
_symmetry.space_group_name_H-M   'P 1'
#
loop_
_entity.id
_entity.type
_entity.pdbx_description
1 polymer ?
#
loop_
_entity_poly.entity_id
_entity_poly.type
_entity_poly.pdbx_seq_one_letter_code
_entity_poly.pdbx_strand_id
1 'polypeptide(L)'
;MFVLLLLLRLSEGLLFDYGLSQEEARRQFLKNPNDDSYYETIQNASILTACGGDIIVNAAEIRAERELRKKRNALLLALGEKFPYGSPESFFAAKGQVENSEIFREFIQAPKGAGLHLHLELAGNFTWLSEILVSQIWWDKLYTDINGSQWYMQPRDTANLFKASQILPRDANFLQKQIVVQAKDAWQSPDAWNVFFAIFERIENLFNYMPFLSLYLENLLIMFRDQGYQYLELKHSLGQKYDSKYNLSIAEELEIYQNLSDSILPFRLIITGDRHSSALQVLNTAQTQLPISSMVTAFDLVNEEDKGHSHVYHSNTSLAYASHKKKLILHGGETAFARDTNRVRVGATYDRDVYAPARNVMEALRLGAHRVGHNLAAGHDLLALRAYAASKTCAVVNPMSNSILRFQSDLRSHPGRLFCSAQAPFAISNDDNAALGTNPPTHDIFAIYISWGLDLAQLKAILMQSFTCATIPLNLAEFEARWQHWVSSITTFNDDDTVSVWTETDEHEFQRWSELHSTTFLHYCDQGVLIIPQMACRCFQGYTGPLCNQPITSYSHSTTHLFLLLVVVVVVVLGIFLFLFFSFQHSTRTLNKTTRSGSNPVITPTSSFASSSSSSSSFFRRFFLLQRQQDISYTTMASSSASSQSQRRSNNIVVSSSSNTTPSSHHLLQRQQQHDDGVV
;
A
#
# COMPACT_ATOMS: atom_id res chain seq x y z
N MET A 1 -16.64 -11.80 -29.25
CA MET A 1 -17.44 -10.77 -28.55
C MET A 1 -18.46 -11.37 -27.60
N PHE A 2 -19.43 -12.18 -28.06
CA PHE A 2 -20.45 -12.79 -27.17
C PHE A 2 -19.85 -13.63 -26.04
N VAL A 3 -18.86 -14.49 -26.33
CA VAL A 3 -18.10 -15.26 -25.31
C VAL A 3 -17.34 -14.34 -24.33
N LEU A 4 -16.83 -13.20 -24.80
CA LEU A 4 -16.13 -12.24 -23.94
C LEU A 4 -17.11 -11.52 -22.99
N LEU A 5 -18.30 -11.17 -23.48
CA LEU A 5 -19.40 -10.63 -22.67
C LEU A 5 -19.97 -11.67 -21.70
N LEU A 6 -19.97 -12.96 -22.08
CA LEU A 6 -20.38 -14.04 -21.20
C LEU A 6 -19.34 -14.25 -20.09
N LEU A 7 -18.04 -14.26 -20.42
CA LEU A 7 -16.96 -14.34 -19.43
C LEU A 7 -16.93 -13.12 -18.50
N LEU A 8 -17.18 -11.90 -19.01
CA LEU A 8 -17.32 -10.70 -18.20
C LEU A 8 -18.54 -10.79 -17.26
N ARG A 9 -19.69 -11.26 -17.75
CA ARG A 9 -20.87 -11.54 -16.91
C ARG A 9 -20.67 -12.68 -15.91
N LEU A 10 -19.80 -13.65 -16.20
CA LEU A 10 -19.43 -14.72 -15.25
C LEU A 10 -18.46 -14.19 -14.18
N SER A 11 -17.56 -13.27 -14.51
CA SER A 11 -16.73 -12.56 -13.51
C SER A 11 -17.54 -11.58 -12.65
N GLU A 12 -18.55 -10.89 -13.21
CA GLU A 12 -19.55 -10.16 -12.43
C GLU A 12 -20.44 -11.12 -11.63
N GLY A 13 -20.71 -12.31 -12.17
CA GLY A 13 -21.48 -13.38 -11.56
C GLY A 13 -20.86 -13.93 -10.28
N LEU A 14 -19.53 -14.06 -10.20
CA LEU A 14 -18.84 -14.50 -8.97
C LEU A 14 -19.06 -13.56 -7.77
N LEU A 15 -19.24 -12.26 -8.01
CA LEU A 15 -19.64 -11.30 -6.96
C LEU A 15 -21.15 -11.34 -6.67
N PHE A 16 -21.96 -11.85 -7.61
CA PHE A 16 -23.40 -11.99 -7.47
C PHE A 16 -23.82 -13.31 -6.80
N ASP A 17 -23.04 -14.39 -6.97
CA ASP A 17 -23.32 -15.72 -6.44
C ASP A 17 -23.25 -15.75 -4.90
N TYR A 18 -22.33 -14.99 -4.29
CA TYR A 18 -22.28 -14.80 -2.83
C TYR A 18 -23.52 -14.06 -2.29
N GLY A 19 -24.10 -13.14 -3.07
CA GLY A 19 -25.36 -12.49 -2.69
C GLY A 19 -26.55 -13.45 -2.74
N LEU A 20 -26.57 -14.34 -3.72
CA LEU A 20 -27.62 -15.36 -3.87
C LEU A 20 -27.49 -16.48 -2.83
N SER A 21 -26.28 -16.92 -2.49
CA SER A 21 -26.06 -17.94 -1.45
C SER A 21 -26.43 -17.43 -0.06
N GLN A 22 -26.11 -16.17 0.28
CA GLN A 22 -26.56 -15.56 1.54
C GLN A 22 -28.08 -15.39 1.61
N GLU A 23 -28.73 -14.97 0.52
CA GLU A 23 -30.20 -14.82 0.46
C GLU A 23 -30.90 -16.19 0.57
N GLU A 24 -30.38 -17.24 -0.06
CA GLU A 24 -30.95 -18.59 0.00
C GLU A 24 -30.70 -19.28 1.35
N ALA A 25 -29.49 -19.17 1.91
CA ALA A 25 -29.19 -19.68 3.24
C ALA A 25 -29.97 -18.92 4.33
N ARG A 26 -30.18 -17.60 4.17
CA ARG A 26 -31.09 -16.80 5.03
C ARG A 26 -32.52 -17.33 4.96
N ARG A 27 -33.00 -17.72 3.78
CA ARG A 27 -34.34 -18.33 3.61
C ARG A 27 -34.44 -19.72 4.22
N GLN A 28 -33.34 -20.45 4.35
CA GLN A 28 -33.30 -21.74 5.06
C GLN A 28 -33.33 -21.52 6.58
N PHE A 29 -32.49 -20.64 7.11
CA PHE A 29 -32.53 -20.24 8.54
C PHE A 29 -33.90 -19.70 8.98
N LEU A 30 -34.55 -18.87 8.16
CA LEU A 30 -35.90 -18.36 8.45
C LEU A 30 -37.00 -19.46 8.44
N LYS A 31 -36.73 -20.63 7.86
CA LYS A 31 -37.61 -21.82 7.91
C LYS A 31 -37.26 -22.76 9.06
N ASN A 32 -35.99 -22.82 9.46
CA ASN A 32 -35.52 -23.61 10.59
C ASN A 32 -34.44 -22.82 11.37
N PRO A 33 -34.79 -22.14 12.48
CA PRO A 33 -33.84 -21.38 13.28
C PRO A 33 -32.74 -22.20 13.98
N ASN A 34 -32.86 -23.54 13.97
CA ASN A 34 -31.85 -24.47 14.47
C ASN A 34 -30.93 -25.00 13.34
N ASP A 35 -30.98 -24.38 12.15
CA ASP A 35 -30.15 -24.74 11.00
C ASP A 35 -28.88 -23.88 10.97
N ASP A 36 -27.78 -24.45 11.46
CA ASP A 36 -26.48 -23.76 11.52
C ASP A 36 -25.86 -23.50 10.13
N SER A 37 -26.37 -24.11 9.05
CA SER A 37 -25.82 -23.96 7.70
C SER A 37 -25.76 -22.51 7.21
N TYR A 38 -26.65 -21.64 7.68
CA TYR A 38 -26.60 -20.21 7.40
C TYR A 38 -25.45 -19.50 8.13
N TYR A 39 -25.22 -19.85 9.39
CA TYR A 39 -24.09 -19.33 10.17
C TYR A 39 -22.77 -19.84 9.61
N GLU A 40 -22.67 -21.12 9.25
CA GLU A 40 -21.51 -21.69 8.56
C GLU A 40 -21.28 -21.02 7.20
N THR A 41 -22.32 -20.83 6.37
CA THR A 41 -22.19 -20.12 5.09
C THR A 41 -21.66 -18.70 5.26
N ILE A 42 -22.12 -17.96 6.29
CA ILE A 42 -21.62 -16.61 6.59
C ILE A 42 -20.18 -16.65 7.13
N GLN A 43 -19.83 -17.60 8.01
CA GLN A 43 -18.48 -17.75 8.51
C GLN A 43 -17.50 -18.10 7.38
N ASN A 44 -17.85 -19.06 6.52
CA ASN A 44 -17.04 -19.48 5.38
C ASN A 44 -16.87 -18.32 4.39
N ALA A 45 -17.93 -17.59 4.07
CA ALA A 45 -17.83 -16.37 3.26
C ALA A 45 -16.95 -15.29 3.92
N SER A 46 -17.01 -15.14 5.25
CA SER A 46 -16.15 -14.20 5.99
C SER A 46 -14.67 -14.63 6.02
N ILE A 47 -14.38 -15.94 5.97
CA ILE A 47 -13.03 -16.49 5.89
C ILE A 47 -12.50 -16.31 4.46
N LEU A 48 -13.26 -16.70 3.44
CA LEU A 48 -12.89 -16.59 2.03
C LEU A 48 -12.75 -15.13 1.55
N THR A 49 -13.43 -14.18 2.19
CA THR A 49 -13.28 -12.72 1.94
C THR A 49 -12.33 -12.02 2.90
N ALA A 50 -11.68 -12.75 3.82
CA ALA A 50 -10.53 -12.22 4.55
C ALA A 50 -9.31 -12.10 3.61
N CYS A 51 -8.29 -11.35 4.03
CA CYS A 51 -7.04 -11.28 3.27
C CYS A 51 -6.45 -12.68 3.11
N GLY A 52 -6.25 -13.17 1.88
CA GLY A 52 -5.64 -14.48 1.68
C GLY A 52 -6.54 -15.68 2.03
N GLY A 53 -7.87 -15.50 2.06
CA GLY A 53 -8.82 -16.62 2.16
C GLY A 53 -8.74 -17.61 0.98
N ASP A 54 -7.96 -17.31 -0.05
CA ASP A 54 -7.61 -18.16 -1.19
C ASP A 54 -6.19 -18.76 -1.11
N ILE A 55 -5.38 -18.43 -0.10
CA ILE A 55 -4.04 -18.99 0.07
C ILE A 55 -4.12 -20.41 0.61
N ILE A 56 -3.58 -21.35 -0.17
CA ILE A 56 -3.34 -22.72 0.26
C ILE A 56 -2.13 -22.74 1.20
N VAL A 57 -2.35 -23.15 2.45
CA VAL A 57 -1.28 -23.41 3.42
C VAL A 57 -0.82 -24.86 3.37
N ASN A 58 0.48 -25.07 3.58
CA ASN A 58 1.07 -26.40 3.71
C ASN A 58 1.19 -26.86 5.18
N ALA A 59 1.55 -28.13 5.38
CA ALA A 59 1.63 -28.73 6.71
C ALA A 59 2.68 -28.08 7.65
N ALA A 60 3.73 -27.46 7.11
CA ALA A 60 4.70 -26.71 7.91
C ALA A 60 4.13 -25.34 8.33
N GLU A 61 3.40 -24.67 7.44
CA GLU A 61 2.68 -23.42 7.74
C GLU A 61 1.61 -23.62 8.82
N ILE A 62 0.86 -24.73 8.77
CA ILE A 62 -0.11 -25.10 9.82
C ILE A 62 0.57 -25.29 11.19
N ARG A 63 1.71 -26.00 11.24
CA ARG A 63 2.48 -26.18 12.48
C ARG A 63 3.06 -24.85 12.99
N ALA A 64 3.59 -24.00 12.11
CA ALA A 64 4.11 -22.70 12.48
C ALA A 64 3.02 -21.76 13.03
N GLU A 65 1.81 -21.73 12.44
CA GLU A 65 0.67 -20.97 12.99
C GLU A 65 0.32 -21.45 14.41
N ARG A 66 0.33 -22.78 14.67
CA ARG A 66 0.05 -23.31 16.01
C ARG A 66 1.05 -22.79 17.05
N GLU A 67 2.35 -22.77 16.74
CA GLU A 67 3.37 -22.24 17.65
C GLU A 67 3.30 -20.71 17.77
N LEU A 68 3.14 -19.97 16.68
CA LEU A 68 2.96 -18.52 16.72
C LEU A 68 1.72 -18.13 17.53
N ARG A 69 0.62 -18.89 17.44
CA ARG A 69 -0.59 -18.68 18.22
C ARG A 69 -0.37 -18.91 19.72
N LYS A 70 0.41 -19.93 20.12
CA LYS A 70 0.83 -20.12 21.52
C LYS A 70 1.65 -18.92 22.01
N LYS A 71 2.68 -18.50 21.26
CA LYS A 71 3.56 -17.38 21.63
C LYS A 71 2.79 -16.04 21.67
N ARG A 72 1.81 -15.83 20.78
CA ARG A 72 0.88 -14.69 20.79
C ARG A 72 0.02 -14.67 22.05
N ASN A 73 -0.60 -15.80 22.39
CA ASN A 73 -1.42 -15.90 23.60
C ASN A 73 -0.60 -15.67 24.87
N ALA A 74 0.63 -16.18 24.93
CA ALA A 74 1.55 -15.94 26.04
C ALA A 74 1.91 -14.45 26.21
N LEU A 75 2.19 -13.74 25.11
CA LEU A 75 2.43 -12.29 25.13
C LEU A 75 1.19 -11.53 25.62
N LEU A 76 0.02 -11.81 25.06
CA LEU A 76 -1.22 -11.13 25.44
C LEU A 76 -1.58 -11.37 26.93
N LEU A 77 -1.36 -12.59 27.42
CA LEU A 77 -1.54 -12.93 28.84
C LEU A 77 -0.54 -12.17 29.73
N ALA A 78 0.72 -12.04 29.32
CA ALA A 78 1.74 -11.29 30.07
C ALA A 78 1.47 -9.77 30.11
N LEU A 79 0.86 -9.21 29.07
CA LEU A 79 0.45 -7.79 29.03
C LEU A 79 -0.86 -7.52 29.80
N GLY A 80 -1.66 -8.56 30.07
CA GLY A 80 -2.94 -8.45 30.78
C GLY A 80 -3.95 -7.58 30.02
N GLU A 81 -4.65 -6.70 30.72
CA GLU A 81 -5.64 -5.79 30.12
C GLU A 81 -5.01 -4.70 29.22
N LYS A 82 -3.68 -4.52 29.26
CA LYS A 82 -2.96 -3.49 28.51
C LYS A 82 -2.67 -3.95 27.09
N PHE A 83 -3.69 -3.95 26.24
CA PHE A 83 -3.53 -4.24 24.81
C PHE A 83 -2.51 -3.26 24.18
N PRO A 84 -1.40 -3.74 23.57
CA PRO A 84 -0.25 -2.89 23.26
C PRO A 84 -0.53 -1.86 22.17
N TYR A 85 -1.51 -2.09 21.29
CA TYR A 85 -1.82 -1.20 20.16
C TYR A 85 -3.21 -0.55 20.26
N GLY A 86 -3.69 -0.31 21.49
CA GLY A 86 -4.97 0.38 21.74
C GLY A 86 -4.85 1.91 21.67
N SER A 87 -3.66 2.44 21.90
CA SER A 87 -3.30 3.85 21.73
C SER A 87 -1.78 4.02 21.56
N PRO A 88 -1.29 5.21 21.18
CA PRO A 88 0.15 5.50 21.24
C PRO A 88 0.74 5.31 22.64
N GLU A 89 0.00 5.70 23.68
CA GLU A 89 0.42 5.50 25.07
C GLU A 89 0.59 4.02 25.43
N SER A 90 -0.36 3.15 25.04
CA SER A 90 -0.24 1.71 25.27
C SER A 90 0.97 1.13 24.53
N PHE A 91 1.25 1.63 23.32
CA PHE A 91 2.39 1.18 22.53
C PHE A 91 3.70 1.50 23.24
N PHE A 92 3.95 2.76 23.59
CA PHE A 92 5.20 3.13 24.25
C PHE A 92 5.35 2.48 25.64
N ALA A 93 4.26 2.26 26.37
CA ALA A 93 4.29 1.55 27.66
C ALA A 93 4.58 0.04 27.52
N ALA A 94 4.12 -0.60 26.43
CA ALA A 94 4.31 -2.03 26.18
C ALA A 94 5.55 -2.35 25.31
N LYS A 95 6.12 -1.38 24.58
CA LYS A 95 7.19 -1.57 23.58
C LYS A 95 8.31 -2.49 24.06
N GLY A 96 8.88 -2.21 25.23
CA GLY A 96 9.96 -3.04 25.80
C GLY A 96 9.55 -4.47 26.15
N GLN A 97 8.28 -4.73 26.48
CA GLN A 97 7.77 -6.08 26.74
C GLN A 97 7.49 -6.81 25.42
N VAL A 98 6.98 -6.11 24.41
CA VAL A 98 6.79 -6.61 23.05
C VAL A 98 8.13 -7.00 22.43
N GLU A 99 9.13 -6.12 22.46
CA GLU A 99 10.45 -6.37 21.85
C GLU A 99 11.23 -7.50 22.54
N ASN A 100 11.02 -7.68 23.85
CA ASN A 100 11.58 -8.80 24.60
C ASN A 100 10.75 -10.10 24.49
N SER A 101 9.61 -10.09 23.79
CA SER A 101 8.79 -11.29 23.59
C SER A 101 9.42 -12.25 22.59
N GLU A 102 9.13 -13.54 22.75
CA GLU A 102 9.60 -14.57 21.82
C GLU A 102 9.01 -14.38 20.42
N ILE A 103 7.71 -14.12 20.32
CA ILE A 103 7.04 -13.93 19.03
C ILE A 103 7.56 -12.71 18.25
N PHE A 104 7.95 -11.61 18.91
CA PHE A 104 8.54 -10.48 18.21
C PHE A 104 9.90 -10.84 17.61
N ARG A 105 10.70 -11.70 18.26
CA ARG A 105 11.96 -12.21 17.71
C ARG A 105 11.75 -13.14 16.51
N GLU A 106 10.66 -13.91 16.46
CA GLU A 106 10.27 -14.64 15.25
C GLU A 106 9.97 -13.66 14.11
N PHE A 107 9.23 -12.60 14.40
CA PHE A 107 8.85 -11.58 13.42
C PHE A 107 10.03 -10.74 12.93
N ILE A 108 11.11 -10.58 13.70
CA ILE A 108 12.36 -9.97 13.21
C ILE A 108 12.90 -10.76 12.00
N GLN A 109 12.92 -12.09 12.10
CA GLN A 109 13.46 -13.00 11.07
C GLN A 109 12.49 -13.23 9.90
N ALA A 110 11.21 -12.96 10.07
CA ALA A 110 10.19 -13.12 9.04
C ALA A 110 10.51 -12.28 7.78
N PRO A 111 10.41 -12.82 6.55
CA PRO A 111 10.49 -12.02 5.35
C PRO A 111 9.27 -11.10 5.23
N LYS A 112 9.48 -9.83 4.90
CA LYS A 112 8.43 -8.79 4.91
C LYS A 112 8.09 -8.24 3.52
N GLY A 113 8.72 -8.78 2.48
CA GLY A 113 8.56 -8.27 1.12
C GLY A 113 9.22 -6.90 0.95
N ALA A 114 8.46 -5.89 0.53
CA ALA A 114 8.97 -4.57 0.21
C ALA A 114 8.39 -3.42 1.06
N GLY A 115 9.26 -2.50 1.49
CA GLY A 115 8.88 -1.25 2.14
C GLY A 115 8.60 -0.17 1.09
N LEU A 116 7.32 0.12 0.83
CA LEU A 116 6.90 0.93 -0.34
C LEU A 116 6.54 2.38 -0.03
N HIS A 117 6.66 2.79 1.22
CA HIS A 117 6.35 4.13 1.70
C HIS A 117 7.24 4.41 2.91
N LEU A 118 8.37 5.06 2.66
CA LEU A 118 9.39 5.40 3.64
C LEU A 118 9.96 6.77 3.27
N HIS A 119 10.09 7.69 4.23
CA HIS A 119 10.84 8.94 4.01
C HIS A 119 12.27 8.73 4.49
N LEU A 120 13.25 8.99 3.62
CA LEU A 120 14.63 8.55 3.83
C LEU A 120 15.22 9.11 5.12
N GLU A 121 14.97 10.39 5.39
CA GLU A 121 15.48 11.16 6.52
C GLU A 121 14.88 10.75 7.89
N LEU A 122 13.75 10.03 7.88
CA LEU A 122 12.93 9.72 9.06
C LEU A 122 12.71 8.22 9.29
N ALA A 123 12.97 7.38 8.29
CA ALA A 123 13.08 5.92 8.40
C ALA A 123 14.51 5.50 8.71
N GLY A 124 14.72 4.44 9.48
CA GLY A 124 16.06 3.99 9.90
C GLY A 124 16.18 3.68 11.39
N ASN A 125 17.37 3.94 11.96
CA ASN A 125 17.70 3.69 13.36
C ASN A 125 18.21 4.96 14.05
N PHE A 126 17.34 5.65 14.79
CA PHE A 126 17.71 6.86 15.52
C PHE A 126 18.45 6.63 16.85
N THR A 127 18.51 5.40 17.36
CA THR A 127 19.47 5.04 18.42
C THR A 127 20.90 5.13 17.85
N TRP A 128 21.13 4.44 16.72
CA TRP A 128 22.42 4.49 16.05
C TRP A 128 22.75 5.91 15.55
N LEU A 129 21.78 6.68 15.05
CA LEU A 129 22.00 8.08 14.65
C LEU A 129 22.51 8.93 15.83
N SER A 130 21.92 8.80 17.02
CA SER A 130 22.37 9.59 18.18
C SER A 130 23.75 9.16 18.68
N GLU A 131 24.05 7.86 18.64
CA GLU A 131 25.36 7.28 18.97
C GLU A 131 26.46 7.73 17.98
N ILE A 132 26.20 7.67 16.67
CA ILE A 132 27.19 8.06 15.66
C ILE A 132 27.46 9.56 15.69
N LEU A 133 26.45 10.40 15.95
CA LEU A 133 26.60 11.85 16.11
C LEU A 133 27.52 12.23 17.28
N VAL A 134 27.44 11.54 18.42
CA VAL A 134 28.33 11.80 19.57
C VAL A 134 29.70 11.12 19.47
N SER A 135 29.95 10.33 18.43
CA SER A 135 31.26 9.68 18.20
C SER A 135 32.39 10.69 18.01
N GLN A 136 33.65 10.27 18.22
CA GLN A 136 34.82 11.15 18.04
C GLN A 136 34.99 11.65 16.59
N ILE A 137 34.44 10.96 15.59
CA ILE A 137 34.61 11.26 14.16
C ILE A 137 33.62 12.32 13.67
N TRP A 138 32.45 12.41 14.30
CA TRP A 138 31.31 13.20 13.83
C TRP A 138 30.93 14.36 14.75
N TRP A 139 31.18 14.26 16.05
CA TRP A 139 30.81 15.33 17.00
C TRP A 139 31.45 16.69 16.66
N ASP A 140 32.73 16.70 16.27
CA ASP A 140 33.45 17.94 15.93
C ASP A 140 33.04 18.55 14.57
N LYS A 141 32.23 17.82 13.80
CA LYS A 141 31.63 18.22 12.51
C LYS A 141 30.14 18.58 12.62
N LEU A 142 29.51 18.34 13.77
CA LEU A 142 28.11 18.68 14.01
C LEU A 142 27.99 20.15 14.39
N TYR A 143 27.10 20.87 13.71
CA TYR A 143 26.75 22.26 13.98
C TYR A 143 25.25 22.40 14.25
N THR A 144 24.87 23.48 14.90
CA THR A 144 23.48 23.82 15.17
C THR A 144 23.29 25.34 15.28
N ASP A 145 22.05 25.81 15.17
CA ASP A 145 21.71 27.20 15.47
C ASP A 145 21.81 27.48 16.99
N ILE A 146 21.66 28.75 17.38
CA ILE A 146 21.79 29.18 18.78
C ILE A 146 20.81 28.48 19.74
N ASN A 147 19.66 28.00 19.27
CA ASN A 147 18.64 27.33 20.08
C ASN A 147 18.82 25.80 20.14
N GLY A 148 19.78 25.23 19.38
CA GLY A 148 19.91 23.78 19.26
C GLY A 148 18.79 23.11 18.45
N SER A 149 18.00 23.89 17.70
CA SER A 149 16.75 23.46 17.05
C SER A 149 16.93 22.84 15.67
N GLN A 150 17.96 23.25 14.92
CA GLN A 150 18.31 22.70 13.60
C GLN A 150 19.75 22.22 13.60
N TRP A 151 20.01 21.01 13.11
CA TRP A 151 21.31 20.36 13.14
C TRP A 151 21.87 20.18 11.72
N TYR A 152 23.15 20.50 11.57
CA TYR A 152 23.86 20.56 10.30
C TYR A 152 25.13 19.72 10.39
N MET A 153 25.37 18.86 9.41
CA MET A 153 26.63 18.14 9.32
C MET A 153 27.59 18.88 8.40
N GLN A 154 28.75 19.30 8.91
CA GLN A 154 29.81 19.99 8.18
C GLN A 154 29.30 21.09 7.19
N PRO A 155 28.43 22.02 7.63
CA PRO A 155 27.84 23.03 6.76
C PRO A 155 28.90 23.94 6.13
N ARG A 156 28.65 24.36 4.89
CA ARG A 156 29.58 25.20 4.11
C ARG A 156 29.43 26.69 4.36
N ASP A 157 28.24 27.13 4.77
CA ASP A 157 28.05 28.41 5.43
C ASP A 157 27.82 28.16 6.92
N THR A 158 28.61 28.80 7.78
CA THR A 158 28.50 28.74 9.24
C THR A 158 27.97 30.04 9.82
N ALA A 159 27.51 30.99 9.00
CA ALA A 159 26.87 32.21 9.47
C ALA A 159 25.66 31.87 10.36
N ASN A 160 25.72 32.32 11.62
CA ASN A 160 24.72 32.03 12.67
C ASN A 160 24.66 30.57 13.15
N LEU A 161 25.62 29.72 12.76
CA LEU A 161 25.76 28.34 13.26
C LEU A 161 26.93 28.23 14.24
N PHE A 162 26.74 27.37 15.23
CA PHE A 162 27.67 27.08 16.32
C PHE A 162 28.06 25.60 16.27
N LYS A 163 29.24 25.22 16.76
CA LYS A 163 29.55 23.80 16.94
C LYS A 163 28.62 23.21 18.00
N ALA A 164 28.18 21.97 17.82
CA ALA A 164 27.32 21.28 18.78
C ALA A 164 27.91 21.27 20.19
N SER A 165 29.24 21.15 20.33
CA SER A 165 29.96 21.24 21.60
C SER A 165 29.81 22.54 22.38
N GLN A 166 29.25 23.60 21.77
CA GLN A 166 29.00 24.90 22.41
C GLN A 166 27.55 25.04 22.92
N ILE A 167 26.61 24.25 22.39
CA ILE A 167 25.15 24.42 22.57
C ILE A 167 24.49 23.16 23.16
N LEU A 168 24.94 21.97 22.74
CA LEU A 168 24.33 20.68 23.05
C LEU A 168 25.25 19.83 23.94
N PRO A 169 24.69 19.07 24.90
CA PRO A 169 25.48 18.06 25.62
C PRO A 169 25.85 16.91 24.67
N ARG A 170 27.08 16.41 24.81
CA ARG A 170 27.57 15.24 24.08
C ARG A 170 27.03 13.94 24.69
N ASP A 171 25.72 13.72 24.56
CA ASP A 171 25.02 12.56 25.12
C ASP A 171 24.00 12.01 24.09
N ALA A 172 24.14 10.72 23.76
CA ALA A 172 23.30 10.06 22.74
C ALA A 172 21.83 9.97 23.17
N ASN A 173 21.54 9.74 24.46
CA ASN A 173 20.17 9.66 24.98
C ASN A 173 19.49 11.03 24.96
N PHE A 174 20.25 12.11 25.21
CA PHE A 174 19.76 13.48 25.06
C PHE A 174 19.40 13.76 23.60
N LEU A 175 20.31 13.50 22.65
CA LEU A 175 20.06 13.76 21.23
C LEU A 175 18.87 12.92 20.72
N GLN A 176 18.80 11.62 21.07
CA GLN A 176 17.71 10.74 20.65
C GLN A 176 16.34 11.29 21.05
N LYS A 177 16.21 11.82 22.28
CA LYS A 177 14.95 12.42 22.78
C LYS A 177 14.53 13.70 22.04
N GLN A 178 15.42 14.33 21.27
CA GLN A 178 15.09 15.48 20.43
C GLN A 178 14.62 15.07 19.02
N ILE A 179 14.85 13.82 18.62
CA ILE A 179 14.61 13.33 17.24
C ILE A 179 13.64 12.13 17.20
N VAL A 180 13.06 11.72 18.32
CA VAL A 180 12.07 10.65 18.41
C VAL A 180 10.82 11.16 19.13
N VAL A 181 9.64 10.90 18.58
CA VAL A 181 8.35 11.23 19.21
C VAL A 181 8.25 10.53 20.57
N GLN A 182 8.03 11.29 21.63
CA GLN A 182 7.90 10.75 22.99
C GLN A 182 6.44 10.41 23.31
N ALA A 183 6.23 9.40 24.16
CA ALA A 183 4.89 8.92 24.55
C ALA A 183 3.95 10.03 25.06
N LYS A 184 4.47 10.96 25.87
CA LYS A 184 3.72 12.12 26.36
C LYS A 184 3.24 13.01 25.21
N ASP A 185 4.05 13.21 24.19
CA ASP A 185 3.80 14.18 23.13
C ASP A 185 2.86 13.60 22.07
N ALA A 186 2.99 12.30 21.76
CA ALA A 186 2.06 11.54 20.91
C ALA A 186 0.61 11.49 21.47
N TRP A 187 0.44 11.61 22.79
CA TRP A 187 -0.89 11.54 23.43
C TRP A 187 -1.43 12.91 23.84
N GLN A 188 -0.60 13.74 24.49
CA GLN A 188 -1.03 14.99 25.12
C GLN A 188 -0.96 16.21 24.18
N SER A 189 -0.18 16.15 23.08
CA SER A 189 -0.17 17.26 22.13
C SER A 189 -1.52 17.36 21.41
N PRO A 190 -2.20 18.52 21.40
CA PRO A 190 -3.40 18.73 20.59
C PRO A 190 -3.09 18.70 19.09
N ASP A 191 -1.83 18.84 18.71
CA ASP A 191 -1.32 18.80 17.34
C ASP A 191 -0.08 17.90 17.30
N ALA A 192 -0.26 16.63 16.94
CA ALA A 192 0.84 15.66 16.84
C ALA A 192 1.78 15.97 15.67
N TRP A 193 1.26 16.60 14.61
CA TRP A 193 2.05 17.02 13.43
C TRP A 193 3.10 18.07 13.79
N ASN A 194 2.80 19.04 14.65
CA ASN A 194 3.81 20.01 15.10
C ASN A 194 4.98 19.36 15.86
N VAL A 195 4.73 18.29 16.64
CA VAL A 195 5.78 17.55 17.36
C VAL A 195 6.66 16.78 16.36
N PHE A 196 6.03 16.11 15.40
CA PHE A 196 6.70 15.33 14.37
C PHE A 196 7.49 16.22 13.39
N PHE A 197 6.92 17.33 12.93
CA PHE A 197 7.58 18.26 12.00
C PHE A 197 8.82 18.91 12.63
N ALA A 198 8.78 19.24 13.93
CA ALA A 198 9.94 19.74 14.68
C ALA A 198 11.08 18.71 14.87
N ILE A 199 10.84 17.42 14.59
CA ILE A 199 11.90 16.41 14.46
C ILE A 199 12.52 16.49 13.05
N PHE A 200 11.70 16.59 12.01
CA PHE A 200 12.17 16.70 10.63
C PHE A 200 13.04 17.95 10.41
N GLU A 201 12.55 19.15 10.77
CA GLU A 201 13.32 20.41 10.67
C GLU A 201 14.65 20.34 11.42
N ARG A 202 14.71 19.55 12.50
CA ARG A 202 15.92 19.38 13.31
C ARG A 202 17.03 18.62 12.59
N ILE A 203 16.69 17.68 11.72
CA ILE A 203 17.68 16.73 11.17
C ILE A 203 17.82 16.75 9.65
N GLU A 204 16.87 17.32 8.90
CA GLU A 204 16.93 17.37 7.42
C GLU A 204 18.30 17.87 6.91
N ASN A 205 18.89 18.84 7.61
CA ASN A 205 20.13 19.50 7.24
C ASN A 205 21.40 18.68 7.57
N LEU A 206 21.30 17.61 8.37
CA LEU A 206 22.37 16.61 8.51
C LEU A 206 22.62 15.88 7.18
N PHE A 207 21.53 15.57 6.48
CA PHE A 207 21.53 14.74 5.29
C PHE A 207 21.93 15.48 4.02
N ASN A 208 22.12 16.80 4.08
CA ASN A 208 22.69 17.57 2.98
C ASN A 208 24.21 17.33 2.80
N TYR A 209 24.92 16.85 3.83
CA TYR A 209 26.32 16.42 3.68
C TYR A 209 26.40 14.97 3.24
N MET A 210 26.73 14.77 1.95
CA MET A 210 26.64 13.46 1.29
C MET A 210 27.44 12.35 2.01
N PRO A 211 28.67 12.57 2.51
CA PRO A 211 29.41 11.51 3.21
C PRO A 211 28.75 11.03 4.51
N PHE A 212 27.90 11.84 5.15
CA PHE A 212 27.12 11.41 6.32
C PHE A 212 25.80 10.75 5.89
N LEU A 213 25.14 11.28 4.86
CA LEU A 213 23.97 10.63 4.26
C LEU A 213 24.28 9.22 3.73
N SER A 214 25.41 9.01 3.05
CA SER A 214 25.81 7.67 2.59
C SER A 214 25.98 6.69 3.75
N LEU A 215 26.62 7.11 4.85
CA LEU A 215 26.78 6.29 6.06
C LEU A 215 25.44 6.00 6.74
N TYR A 216 24.53 6.98 6.76
CA TYR A 216 23.18 6.83 7.28
C TYR A 216 22.35 5.83 6.46
N LEU A 217 22.37 5.99 5.13
CA LEU A 217 21.63 5.15 4.20
C LEU A 217 22.19 3.72 4.18
N GLU A 218 23.50 3.53 4.29
CA GLU A 218 24.12 2.21 4.48
C GLU A 218 23.55 1.52 5.74
N ASN A 219 23.48 2.22 6.88
CA ASN A 219 22.92 1.67 8.11
C ASN A 219 21.42 1.32 7.97
N LEU A 220 20.64 2.20 7.33
CA LEU A 220 19.22 1.99 7.03
C LEU A 220 19.04 0.73 6.18
N LEU A 221 19.76 0.60 5.06
CA LEU A 221 19.63 -0.52 4.12
C LEU A 221 20.04 -1.85 4.77
N ILE A 222 21.12 -1.86 5.57
CA ILE A 222 21.53 -3.02 6.37
C ILE A 222 20.41 -3.41 7.34
N MET A 223 19.88 -2.45 8.11
CA MET A 223 18.82 -2.71 9.07
C MET A 223 17.56 -3.29 8.40
N PHE A 224 17.07 -2.71 7.32
CA PHE A 224 15.87 -3.20 6.63
C PHE A 224 16.10 -4.61 6.03
N ARG A 225 17.27 -4.88 5.43
CA ARG A 225 17.65 -6.20 4.92
C ARG A 225 17.63 -7.26 6.02
N ASP A 226 18.28 -6.95 7.15
CA ASP A 226 18.43 -7.84 8.30
C ASP A 226 17.10 -8.03 9.04
N GLN A 227 16.18 -7.05 8.94
CA GLN A 227 14.78 -7.15 9.35
C GLN A 227 13.87 -7.77 8.27
N GLY A 228 14.40 -8.52 7.31
CA GLY A 228 13.59 -9.36 6.43
C GLY A 228 13.00 -8.68 5.18
N TYR A 229 13.30 -7.41 4.92
CA TYR A 229 12.90 -6.76 3.66
C TYR A 229 13.80 -7.20 2.49
N GLN A 230 13.26 -7.09 1.28
CA GLN A 230 13.92 -7.47 0.01
C GLN A 230 14.09 -6.28 -0.95
N TYR A 231 13.29 -5.23 -0.77
CA TYR A 231 13.32 -4.04 -1.63
C TYR A 231 12.68 -2.84 -0.92
N LEU A 232 13.18 -1.63 -1.15
CA LEU A 232 12.61 -0.39 -0.60
C LEU A 232 12.27 0.64 -1.68
N GLU A 233 11.30 1.51 -1.41
CA GLU A 233 11.07 2.73 -2.18
C GLU A 233 11.13 3.93 -1.23
N LEU A 234 12.19 4.73 -1.37
CA LEU A 234 12.55 5.82 -0.48
C LEU A 234 12.13 7.16 -1.09
N LYS A 235 11.38 7.95 -0.32
CA LYS A 235 11.00 9.32 -0.64
C LYS A 235 12.16 10.24 -0.27
N HIS A 236 12.65 11.01 -1.24
CA HIS A 236 13.83 11.85 -1.08
C HIS A 236 13.90 12.96 -2.14
N SER A 237 14.57 14.07 -1.82
CA SER A 237 14.80 15.20 -2.72
C SER A 237 16.27 15.27 -3.19
N LEU A 238 16.49 15.57 -4.48
CA LEU A 238 17.81 15.61 -5.11
C LEU A 238 18.35 17.03 -5.30
N GLY A 239 19.65 17.16 -5.50
CA GLY A 239 20.31 18.38 -6.00
C GLY A 239 20.70 19.41 -4.94
N GLN A 240 20.63 19.05 -3.66
CA GLN A 240 21.04 19.88 -2.52
C GLN A 240 22.29 19.34 -1.82
N LYS A 241 22.83 18.20 -2.26
CA LYS A 241 23.89 17.49 -1.52
C LYS A 241 25.27 18.08 -1.79
N TYR A 242 26.16 18.01 -0.80
CA TYR A 242 27.52 18.51 -0.90
C TYR A 242 28.52 17.64 -0.14
N ASP A 243 29.80 17.74 -0.50
CA ASP A 243 30.91 17.15 0.25
C ASP A 243 31.81 18.23 0.85
N SER A 244 32.99 17.83 1.31
CA SER A 244 34.01 18.73 1.86
C SER A 244 34.60 19.76 0.88
N LYS A 245 34.27 19.68 -0.41
CA LYS A 245 34.90 20.45 -1.50
C LYS A 245 33.89 21.14 -2.44
N TYR A 246 32.80 20.47 -2.85
CA TYR A 246 31.87 20.96 -3.88
C TYR A 246 30.40 20.62 -3.60
N ASN A 247 29.47 21.29 -4.31
CA ASN A 247 28.10 20.80 -4.48
C ASN A 247 28.15 19.58 -5.40
N LEU A 248 27.53 18.47 -5.01
CA LEU A 248 27.35 17.37 -5.95
C LEU A 248 26.33 17.78 -7.01
N SER A 249 26.53 17.29 -8.24
CA SER A 249 25.48 17.25 -9.24
C SER A 249 24.50 16.12 -8.94
N ILE A 250 23.28 16.22 -9.45
CA ILE A 250 22.27 15.15 -9.31
C ILE A 250 22.77 13.82 -9.89
N ALA A 251 23.66 13.83 -10.88
CA ALA A 251 24.26 12.62 -11.43
C ALA A 251 25.19 11.91 -10.42
N GLU A 252 26.03 12.66 -9.71
CA GLU A 252 26.93 12.13 -8.67
C GLU A 252 26.13 11.63 -7.45
N GLU A 253 25.07 12.35 -7.05
CA GLU A 253 24.13 11.86 -6.02
C GLU A 253 23.54 10.49 -6.42
N LEU A 254 23.02 10.39 -7.65
CA LEU A 254 22.39 9.17 -8.16
C LEU A 254 23.36 8.00 -8.34
N GLU A 255 24.62 8.25 -8.69
CA GLU A 255 25.65 7.21 -8.75
C GLU A 255 25.90 6.59 -7.36
N ILE A 256 25.98 7.41 -6.32
CA ILE A 256 26.14 6.94 -4.94
C ILE A 256 24.92 6.11 -4.50
N TYR A 257 23.70 6.59 -4.76
CA TYR A 257 22.48 5.84 -4.44
C TYR A 257 22.39 4.51 -5.20
N GLN A 258 22.76 4.49 -6.49
CA GLN A 258 22.78 3.27 -7.30
C GLN A 258 23.76 2.25 -6.74
N ASN A 259 24.99 2.67 -6.40
CA ASN A 259 26.00 1.81 -5.80
C ASN A 259 25.55 1.19 -4.45
N LEU A 260 24.85 1.95 -3.60
CA LEU A 260 24.28 1.43 -2.35
C LEU A 260 23.12 0.45 -2.59
N SER A 261 22.25 0.73 -3.57
CA SER A 261 21.16 -0.16 -3.98
C SER A 261 21.69 -1.51 -4.47
N ASP A 262 22.74 -1.50 -5.28
CA ASP A 262 23.27 -2.71 -5.92
C ASP A 262 24.15 -3.57 -4.98
N SER A 263 24.64 -2.99 -3.88
CA SER A 263 25.56 -3.67 -2.94
C SER A 263 24.94 -4.13 -1.62
N ILE A 264 23.86 -3.50 -1.13
CA ILE A 264 23.30 -3.78 0.21
C ILE A 264 21.89 -4.35 0.14
N LEU A 265 20.95 -3.56 -0.40
CA LEU A 265 19.52 -3.87 -0.50
C LEU A 265 18.95 -3.05 -1.65
N PRO A 266 18.34 -3.66 -2.68
CA PRO A 266 17.80 -2.92 -3.82
C PRO A 266 16.76 -1.89 -3.39
N PHE A 267 16.87 -0.65 -3.88
CA PHE A 267 15.86 0.38 -3.64
C PHE A 267 15.64 1.29 -4.85
N ARG A 268 14.55 2.06 -4.86
CA ARG A 268 14.30 3.14 -5.82
C ARG A 268 13.90 4.42 -5.11
N LEU A 269 14.07 5.53 -5.81
CA LEU A 269 13.76 6.86 -5.31
C LEU A 269 12.41 7.37 -5.82
N ILE A 270 11.67 7.98 -4.91
CA ILE A 270 10.47 8.75 -5.17
C ILE A 270 10.82 10.22 -4.93
N ILE A 271 10.61 11.08 -5.93
CA ILE A 271 10.80 12.52 -5.75
C ILE A 271 9.58 13.10 -5.05
N THR A 272 9.81 13.90 -4.01
CA THR A 272 8.75 14.54 -3.24
C THR A 272 8.53 15.99 -3.66
N GLY A 273 7.27 16.43 -3.57
CA GLY A 273 6.90 17.84 -3.55
C GLY A 273 6.24 18.18 -2.22
N ASP A 274 6.64 19.28 -1.58
CA ASP A 274 5.89 19.81 -0.45
C ASP A 274 4.53 20.34 -0.92
N ARG A 275 3.45 19.87 -0.30
CA ARG A 275 2.09 20.27 -0.65
C ARG A 275 1.71 21.68 -0.17
N HIS A 276 2.46 22.28 0.75
CA HIS A 276 2.25 23.67 1.20
C HIS A 276 2.88 24.71 0.25
N SER A 277 3.85 24.28 -0.56
CA SER A 277 4.47 25.09 -1.61
C SER A 277 3.52 25.36 -2.78
N SER A 278 3.80 26.41 -3.55
CA SER A 278 3.00 26.74 -4.74
C SER A 278 3.15 25.69 -5.84
N ALA A 279 2.10 25.50 -6.65
CA ALA A 279 2.12 24.51 -7.74
C ALA A 279 3.28 24.73 -8.73
N LEU A 280 3.72 25.97 -8.93
CA LEU A 280 4.88 26.31 -9.77
C LEU A 280 6.21 25.86 -9.16
N GLN A 281 6.41 26.00 -7.85
CA GLN A 281 7.62 25.51 -7.18
C GLN A 281 7.71 23.98 -7.30
N VAL A 282 6.61 23.27 -7.02
CA VAL A 282 6.56 21.81 -7.16
C VAL A 282 6.75 21.38 -8.62
N LEU A 283 6.20 22.13 -9.59
CA LEU A 283 6.40 21.87 -11.02
C LEU A 283 7.87 22.02 -11.43
N ASN A 284 8.57 23.02 -10.91
CA ASN A 284 10.00 23.21 -11.17
C ASN A 284 10.83 22.06 -10.58
N THR A 285 10.54 21.61 -9.36
CA THR A 285 11.17 20.41 -8.75
C THR A 285 10.94 19.17 -9.61
N ALA A 286 9.69 18.93 -10.04
CA ALA A 286 9.35 17.84 -10.93
C ALA A 286 10.17 17.92 -12.24
N GLN A 287 10.09 19.02 -12.97
CA GLN A 287 10.76 19.19 -14.28
C GLN A 287 12.29 19.04 -14.20
N THR A 288 12.92 19.46 -13.11
CA THR A 288 14.39 19.43 -12.96
C THR A 288 14.93 18.08 -12.53
N GLN A 289 14.24 17.32 -11.68
CA GLN A 289 14.73 16.04 -11.13
C GLN A 289 14.27 14.81 -11.93
N LEU A 290 13.25 14.97 -12.79
CA LEU A 290 12.55 13.89 -13.51
C LEU A 290 13.36 13.05 -14.52
N PRO A 291 14.09 13.65 -15.48
CA PRO A 291 14.53 12.93 -16.68
C PRO A 291 15.81 12.11 -16.49
N ILE A 292 16.37 12.06 -15.28
CA ILE A 292 17.80 11.84 -15.07
C ILE A 292 18.20 10.36 -14.91
N SER A 293 17.36 9.50 -14.34
CA SER A 293 17.72 8.09 -14.09
C SER A 293 16.54 7.12 -14.02
N SER A 294 16.83 5.83 -14.21
CA SER A 294 15.98 4.68 -13.88
C SER A 294 15.85 4.44 -12.37
N MET A 295 16.75 5.01 -11.57
CA MET A 295 16.71 4.96 -10.10
C MET A 295 15.50 5.71 -9.53
N VAL A 296 15.08 6.80 -10.19
CA VAL A 296 13.86 7.55 -9.86
C VAL A 296 12.67 6.90 -10.58
N THR A 297 11.66 6.42 -9.86
CA THR A 297 10.52 5.71 -10.47
C THR A 297 9.17 6.40 -10.32
N ALA A 298 8.99 7.24 -9.29
CA ALA A 298 7.71 7.86 -8.99
C ALA A 298 7.81 9.23 -8.29
N PHE A 299 6.66 9.90 -8.15
CA PHE A 299 6.50 11.14 -7.40
C PHE A 299 5.31 11.13 -6.47
N ASP A 300 5.46 11.95 -5.44
CA ASP A 300 4.57 12.08 -4.31
C ASP A 300 4.43 13.56 -3.89
N LEU A 301 3.29 13.90 -3.29
CA LEU A 301 3.06 15.15 -2.58
C LEU A 301 3.00 14.84 -1.09
N VAL A 302 3.87 15.47 -0.31
CA VAL A 302 4.14 15.12 1.11
C VAL A 302 3.82 16.27 2.06
N ASN A 303 4.01 16.03 3.36
CA ASN A 303 3.65 16.89 4.51
C ASN A 303 2.15 16.87 4.86
N GLU A 304 1.80 17.51 5.98
CA GLU A 304 0.47 17.42 6.62
C GLU A 304 -0.71 17.59 5.65
N GLU A 305 -1.54 16.54 5.55
CA GLU A 305 -2.61 16.52 4.55
C GLU A 305 -3.77 17.46 4.88
N ASP A 306 -4.08 17.61 6.16
CA ASP A 306 -5.14 18.46 6.67
C ASP A 306 -4.86 19.95 6.41
N LYS A 307 -3.63 20.45 6.62
CA LYS A 307 -3.32 21.90 6.58
C LYS A 307 -2.82 22.46 5.23
N GLY A 308 -2.40 21.62 4.29
CA GLY A 308 -1.85 22.06 2.98
C GLY A 308 -2.79 21.89 1.76
N HIS A 309 -2.28 22.19 0.56
CA HIS A 309 -3.07 22.17 -0.68
C HIS A 309 -3.45 20.77 -1.17
N SER A 310 -4.64 20.67 -1.76
CA SER A 310 -5.19 19.42 -2.32
C SER A 310 -4.45 18.95 -3.58
N HIS A 311 -4.72 17.69 -3.97
CA HIS A 311 -4.35 17.18 -5.29
C HIS A 311 -5.00 17.94 -6.45
N VAL A 312 -6.08 18.70 -6.23
CA VAL A 312 -6.69 19.49 -7.29
C VAL A 312 -5.82 20.70 -7.63
N TYR A 313 -5.31 21.39 -6.60
CA TYR A 313 -4.38 22.51 -6.74
C TYR A 313 -3.10 22.10 -7.47
N HIS A 314 -2.50 20.98 -7.05
CA HIS A 314 -1.27 20.43 -7.66
C HIS A 314 -1.51 19.58 -8.92
N SER A 315 -2.74 19.46 -9.43
CA SER A 315 -3.09 18.49 -10.48
C SER A 315 -2.28 18.62 -11.77
N ASN A 316 -2.00 19.84 -12.22
CA ASN A 316 -1.15 20.09 -13.39
C ASN A 316 0.28 19.58 -13.19
N THR A 317 0.80 19.68 -11.96
CA THR A 317 2.14 19.23 -11.60
C THR A 317 2.24 17.71 -11.56
N SER A 318 1.26 17.04 -10.95
CA SER A 318 1.17 15.57 -10.97
C SER A 318 1.04 15.03 -12.41
N LEU A 319 0.23 15.68 -13.26
CA LEU A 319 0.10 15.31 -14.67
C LEU A 319 1.40 15.56 -15.47
N ALA A 320 2.13 16.65 -15.18
CA ALA A 320 3.44 16.90 -15.79
C ALA A 320 4.43 15.78 -15.43
N TYR A 321 4.44 15.32 -14.18
CA TYR A 321 5.27 14.20 -13.74
C TYR A 321 4.89 12.89 -14.45
N ALA A 322 3.60 12.53 -14.49
CA ALA A 322 3.11 11.35 -15.19
C ALA A 322 3.47 11.35 -16.69
N SER A 323 3.52 12.52 -17.34
CA SER A 323 3.87 12.64 -18.76
C SER A 323 5.31 12.18 -19.08
N HIS A 324 6.21 12.15 -18.09
CA HIS A 324 7.58 11.63 -18.20
C HIS A 324 7.65 10.09 -18.06
N LYS A 325 6.50 9.37 -18.14
CA LYS A 325 6.37 7.92 -17.98
C LYS A 325 6.79 7.38 -16.60
N LYS A 326 6.76 8.25 -15.58
CA LYS A 326 7.00 7.89 -14.19
C LYS A 326 5.66 7.73 -13.46
N LYS A 327 5.64 6.98 -12.35
CA LYS A 327 4.41 6.68 -11.60
C LYS A 327 4.03 7.81 -10.63
N LEU A 328 2.75 7.92 -10.30
CA LEU A 328 2.26 8.77 -9.20
C LEU A 328 1.92 7.87 -8.00
N ILE A 329 2.39 8.22 -6.80
CA ILE A 329 2.19 7.44 -5.57
C ILE A 329 1.79 8.32 -4.38
N LEU A 330 0.81 9.19 -4.61
CA LEU A 330 0.47 10.33 -3.75
C LEU A 330 0.02 9.92 -2.33
N HIS A 331 0.43 10.63 -1.28
CA HIS A 331 -0.30 10.65 0.01
C HIS A 331 -1.74 11.14 -0.25
N GLY A 332 -2.75 10.45 0.26
CA GLY A 332 -4.12 10.91 0.09
C GLY A 332 -5.09 10.24 1.05
N GLY A 333 -5.94 11.03 1.70
CA GLY A 333 -6.83 10.54 2.74
C GLY A 333 -6.12 10.14 4.03
N GLU A 334 -4.92 10.64 4.31
CA GLU A 334 -4.35 10.61 5.65
C GLU A 334 -5.02 11.68 6.52
N THR A 335 -6.14 11.31 7.13
CA THR A 335 -6.93 12.24 7.93
C THR A 335 -7.89 11.49 8.86
N ALA A 336 -8.24 12.11 9.98
CA ALA A 336 -9.30 11.63 10.86
C ALA A 336 -10.72 11.96 10.31
N PHE A 337 -10.82 12.82 9.29
CA PHE A 337 -12.11 13.13 8.66
C PHE A 337 -12.58 11.98 7.78
N ALA A 338 -13.58 11.23 8.25
CA ALA A 338 -14.18 10.11 7.50
C ALA A 338 -14.70 10.49 6.10
N ARG A 339 -15.10 11.75 5.88
CA ARG A 339 -15.63 12.23 4.60
C ARG A 339 -15.56 13.74 4.45
N ASP A 340 -15.25 14.22 3.25
CA ASP A 340 -15.56 15.59 2.84
C ASP A 340 -17.06 15.75 2.56
N THR A 341 -17.72 16.62 3.34
CA THR A 341 -19.08 17.10 3.11
C THR A 341 -19.13 18.60 2.75
N ASN A 342 -18.00 19.30 2.82
CA ASN A 342 -17.88 20.75 2.73
C ASN A 342 -17.75 21.22 1.27
N ARG A 343 -18.85 21.11 0.52
CA ARG A 343 -18.97 21.70 -0.82
C ARG A 343 -19.17 23.22 -0.77
N VAL A 344 -18.09 23.97 -0.58
CA VAL A 344 -18.13 25.43 -0.73
C VAL A 344 -18.36 25.79 -2.20
N ARG A 345 -19.51 26.38 -2.50
CA ARG A 345 -19.79 27.02 -3.79
C ARG A 345 -19.19 28.43 -3.79
N VAL A 346 -18.35 28.73 -4.78
CA VAL A 346 -17.89 30.08 -5.10
C VAL A 346 -18.50 30.44 -6.45
N GLY A 347 -19.64 31.12 -6.41
CA GLY A 347 -20.46 31.41 -7.60
C GLY A 347 -21.09 30.16 -8.22
N ALA A 348 -21.02 30.05 -9.55
CA ALA A 348 -21.48 28.87 -10.30
C ALA A 348 -20.51 27.67 -10.19
N THR A 349 -19.30 27.90 -9.70
CA THR A 349 -18.25 26.90 -9.50
C THR A 349 -18.21 26.43 -8.04
N TYR A 350 -17.71 25.21 -7.83
CA TYR A 350 -17.25 24.80 -6.50
C TYR A 350 -15.79 25.17 -6.38
N ASP A 351 -15.41 25.76 -5.25
CA ASP A 351 -13.99 25.74 -4.88
C ASP A 351 -13.63 24.28 -4.60
N ARG A 352 -12.52 23.83 -5.18
CA ARG A 352 -12.08 22.44 -5.14
C ARG A 352 -10.82 22.24 -4.30
N ASP A 353 -10.23 23.32 -3.78
CA ASP A 353 -9.07 23.29 -2.89
C ASP A 353 -9.44 23.57 -1.43
N VAL A 354 -10.73 23.64 -1.12
CA VAL A 354 -11.21 23.70 0.26
C VAL A 354 -10.81 22.45 1.03
N TYR A 355 -10.38 22.65 2.27
CA TYR A 355 -10.09 21.66 3.32
C TYR A 355 -10.92 20.37 3.20
N ALA A 356 -10.38 19.41 2.44
CA ALA A 356 -11.04 18.16 2.07
C ALA A 356 -10.02 17.01 1.88
N PRO A 357 -9.16 16.71 2.88
CA PRO A 357 -8.13 15.67 2.78
C PRO A 357 -8.73 14.31 2.38
N ALA A 358 -9.87 13.92 2.96
CA ALA A 358 -10.62 12.72 2.57
C ALA A 358 -10.95 12.62 1.06
N ARG A 359 -11.04 13.74 0.36
CA ARG A 359 -11.30 13.78 -1.09
C ARG A 359 -10.05 13.53 -1.94
N ASN A 360 -8.84 13.72 -1.41
CA ASN A 360 -7.60 13.46 -2.14
C ASN A 360 -7.49 11.99 -2.57
N VAL A 361 -8.07 11.04 -1.82
CA VAL A 361 -8.28 9.65 -2.28
C VAL A 361 -8.86 9.61 -3.69
N MET A 362 -10.02 10.25 -3.90
CA MET A 362 -10.73 10.24 -5.18
C MET A 362 -10.03 11.05 -6.26
N GLU A 363 -9.31 12.12 -5.88
CA GLU A 363 -8.53 12.93 -6.81
C GLU A 363 -7.24 12.21 -7.26
N ALA A 364 -6.61 11.41 -6.39
CA ALA A 364 -5.48 10.53 -6.74
C ALA A 364 -5.92 9.44 -7.73
N LEU A 365 -7.08 8.81 -7.51
CA LEU A 365 -7.68 7.89 -8.47
C LEU A 365 -7.96 8.59 -9.82
N ARG A 366 -8.50 9.83 -9.80
CA ARG A 366 -8.75 10.63 -11.02
C ARG A 366 -7.46 10.97 -11.77
N LEU A 367 -6.35 11.17 -11.06
CA LEU A 367 -5.02 11.42 -11.63
C LEU A 367 -4.33 10.15 -12.15
N GLY A 368 -4.92 8.97 -11.97
CA GLY A 368 -4.34 7.69 -12.39
C GLY A 368 -3.16 7.26 -11.51
N ALA A 369 -3.24 7.51 -10.20
CA ALA A 369 -2.21 7.11 -9.26
C ALA A 369 -1.99 5.58 -9.26
N HIS A 370 -0.73 5.17 -9.24
CA HIS A 370 -0.32 3.77 -9.08
C HIS A 370 -0.46 3.31 -7.63
N ARG A 371 -0.20 4.21 -6.67
CA ARG A 371 -0.50 4.02 -5.25
C ARG A 371 -1.15 5.23 -4.60
N VAL A 372 -1.82 5.02 -3.47
CA VAL A 372 -2.20 6.08 -2.52
C VAL A 372 -1.63 5.73 -1.14
N GLY A 373 -0.86 6.64 -0.56
CA GLY A 373 -0.30 6.49 0.79
C GLY A 373 -1.33 6.75 1.89
N HIS A 374 -1.22 6.01 2.99
CA HIS A 374 -2.08 5.97 4.19
C HIS A 374 -3.53 5.56 3.88
N ASN A 375 -4.25 6.35 3.09
CA ASN A 375 -5.56 6.05 2.53
C ASN A 375 -6.65 5.72 3.59
N LEU A 376 -6.52 6.26 4.81
CA LEU A 376 -7.44 6.01 5.94
C LEU A 376 -8.88 6.35 5.59
N ALA A 377 -9.10 7.55 5.02
CA ALA A 377 -10.43 8.03 4.65
C ALA A 377 -11.17 7.11 3.68
N ALA A 378 -10.47 6.35 2.83
CA ALA A 378 -11.11 5.40 1.92
C ALA A 378 -11.84 4.29 2.69
N GLY A 379 -11.26 3.76 3.76
CA GLY A 379 -11.91 2.73 4.59
C GLY A 379 -13.03 3.29 5.49
N HIS A 380 -13.12 4.61 5.66
CA HIS A 380 -14.21 5.25 6.41
C HIS A 380 -15.43 5.65 5.53
N ASP A 381 -15.29 5.76 4.20
CA ASP A 381 -16.42 5.90 3.26
C ASP A 381 -16.54 4.67 2.33
N LEU A 382 -17.58 3.85 2.53
CA LEU A 382 -17.85 2.65 1.73
C LEU A 382 -17.94 2.92 0.21
N LEU A 383 -18.30 4.14 -0.22
CA LEU A 383 -18.29 4.50 -1.65
C LEU A 383 -16.87 4.79 -2.15
N ALA A 384 -16.01 5.39 -1.33
CA ALA A 384 -14.59 5.56 -1.63
C ALA A 384 -13.88 4.20 -1.68
N LEU A 385 -14.09 3.33 -0.68
CA LEU A 385 -13.55 1.96 -0.66
C LEU A 385 -13.93 1.15 -1.91
N ARG A 386 -15.19 1.22 -2.34
CA ARG A 386 -15.65 0.54 -3.58
C ARG A 386 -15.02 1.12 -4.84
N ALA A 387 -14.90 2.44 -4.94
CA ALA A 387 -14.23 3.08 -6.07
C ALA A 387 -12.73 2.72 -6.11
N TYR A 388 -12.11 2.60 -4.92
CA TYR A 388 -10.73 2.21 -4.74
C TYR A 388 -10.48 0.77 -5.22
N ALA A 389 -11.27 -0.19 -4.72
CA ALA A 389 -11.21 -1.58 -5.18
C ALA A 389 -11.37 -1.72 -6.70
N ALA A 390 -12.31 -0.98 -7.30
CA ALA A 390 -12.54 -0.98 -8.74
C ALA A 390 -11.37 -0.37 -9.56
N SER A 391 -10.59 0.55 -8.99
CA SER A 391 -9.49 1.22 -9.69
C SER A 391 -8.24 0.35 -9.86
N LYS A 392 -8.05 -0.64 -8.98
CA LYS A 392 -6.81 -1.42 -8.81
C LYS A 392 -5.56 -0.60 -8.44
N THR A 393 -5.73 0.66 -8.03
CA THR A 393 -4.66 1.45 -7.37
C THR A 393 -4.32 0.82 -6.03
N CYS A 394 -3.02 0.70 -5.70
CA CYS A 394 -2.56 0.07 -4.47
C CYS A 394 -2.53 1.02 -3.28
N ALA A 395 -3.17 0.69 -2.16
CA ALA A 395 -2.99 1.46 -0.93
C ALA A 395 -1.64 1.11 -0.28
N VAL A 396 -0.99 2.05 0.43
CA VAL A 396 0.09 1.72 1.36
C VAL A 396 -0.30 2.20 2.74
N VAL A 397 -0.63 1.26 3.60
CA VAL A 397 -1.09 1.53 4.97
C VAL A 397 0.12 1.62 5.89
N ASN A 398 0.13 2.61 6.78
CA ASN A 398 1.23 2.91 7.70
C ASN A 398 0.71 2.89 9.16
N PRO A 399 0.37 1.70 9.72
CA PRO A 399 -0.43 1.59 10.94
C PRO A 399 0.14 2.35 12.15
N MET A 400 1.46 2.25 12.38
CA MET A 400 2.06 2.90 13.54
C MET A 400 2.10 4.42 13.38
N SER A 401 2.36 4.94 12.17
CA SER A 401 2.24 6.36 11.84
C SER A 401 0.82 6.86 12.08
N ASN A 402 -0.18 6.15 11.55
CA ASN A 402 -1.58 6.49 11.70
C ASN A 402 -2.06 6.49 13.18
N SER A 403 -1.51 5.61 14.02
CA SER A 403 -1.77 5.63 15.47
C SER A 403 -1.04 6.78 16.18
N ILE A 404 0.29 6.90 16.00
CA ILE A 404 1.15 7.84 16.73
C ILE A 404 0.84 9.31 16.36
N LEU A 405 0.50 9.57 15.09
CA LEU A 405 0.01 10.88 14.63
C LEU A 405 -1.50 11.10 14.91
N ARG A 406 -2.12 10.17 15.65
CA ARG A 406 -3.50 10.25 16.21
C ARG A 406 -4.64 10.23 15.20
N PHE A 407 -4.39 9.85 13.95
CA PHE A 407 -5.45 9.65 12.96
C PHE A 407 -6.32 8.41 13.26
N GLN A 408 -5.73 7.35 13.84
CA GLN A 408 -6.42 6.12 14.21
C GLN A 408 -5.74 5.44 15.41
N SER A 409 -6.12 5.85 16.63
CA SER A 409 -5.45 5.45 17.88
C SER A 409 -5.41 3.92 18.12
N ASP A 410 -6.55 3.25 18.02
CA ASP A 410 -6.67 1.80 18.27
C ASP A 410 -6.53 1.01 16.96
N LEU A 411 -5.51 0.17 16.87
CA LEU A 411 -5.23 -0.57 15.64
C LEU A 411 -6.22 -1.72 15.37
N ARG A 412 -7.04 -2.13 16.35
CA ARG A 412 -8.08 -3.18 16.19
C ARG A 412 -9.25 -2.71 15.32
N SER A 413 -9.52 -1.40 15.33
CA SER A 413 -10.53 -0.74 14.49
C SER A 413 -9.93 -0.03 13.26
N HIS A 414 -8.64 -0.23 12.97
CA HIS A 414 -7.95 0.46 11.87
C HIS A 414 -8.59 0.18 10.51
N PRO A 415 -8.95 1.20 9.71
CA PRO A 415 -9.73 1.05 8.47
C PRO A 415 -9.01 0.21 7.41
N GLY A 416 -7.68 0.14 7.46
CA GLY A 416 -6.85 -0.68 6.57
C GLY A 416 -7.29 -2.15 6.45
N ARG A 417 -7.85 -2.76 7.52
CA ARG A 417 -8.39 -4.12 7.46
C ARG A 417 -9.54 -4.30 6.46
N LEU A 418 -10.23 -3.22 6.10
CA LEU A 418 -11.37 -3.25 5.17
C LEU A 418 -10.94 -3.35 3.71
N PHE A 419 -9.67 -3.04 3.38
CA PHE A 419 -9.13 -3.30 2.04
C PHE A 419 -9.12 -4.80 1.72
N CYS A 420 -8.89 -5.68 2.73
CA CYS A 420 -9.07 -7.12 2.60
C CYS A 420 -10.47 -7.49 2.12
N SER A 421 -11.50 -7.11 2.89
CA SER A 421 -12.90 -7.46 2.62
C SER A 421 -13.46 -6.80 1.35
N ALA A 422 -12.87 -5.69 0.91
CA ALA A 422 -13.18 -5.05 -0.36
C ALA A 422 -12.42 -5.63 -1.56
N GLN A 423 -11.50 -6.58 -1.35
CA GLN A 423 -10.56 -7.09 -2.36
C GLN A 423 -9.76 -5.97 -3.05
N ALA A 424 -9.50 -4.90 -2.32
CA ALA A 424 -8.69 -3.78 -2.78
C ALA A 424 -7.20 -4.13 -2.59
N PRO A 425 -6.33 -3.86 -3.57
CA PRO A 425 -4.91 -4.14 -3.40
C PRO A 425 -4.28 -3.12 -2.44
N PHE A 426 -3.52 -3.61 -1.46
CA PHE A 426 -2.81 -2.77 -0.50
C PHE A 426 -1.55 -3.45 0.01
N ALA A 427 -0.56 -2.66 0.43
CA ALA A 427 0.63 -3.10 1.14
C ALA A 427 0.71 -2.41 2.52
N ILE A 428 1.57 -2.93 3.39
CA ILE A 428 1.95 -2.27 4.65
C ILE A 428 3.35 -1.67 4.48
N SER A 429 3.62 -0.53 5.12
CA SER A 429 4.96 0.05 5.24
C SER A 429 5.14 0.68 6.61
N ASN A 430 6.35 1.20 6.88
CA ASN A 430 6.75 1.71 8.20
C ASN A 430 6.86 3.24 8.27
N ASP A 431 6.69 3.93 7.15
CA ASP A 431 6.68 5.39 7.05
C ASP A 431 7.96 6.02 7.64
N ASP A 432 7.84 6.67 8.79
CA ASP A 432 8.88 7.41 9.50
C ASP A 432 9.40 6.64 10.73
N ASN A 433 9.73 5.36 10.55
CA ASN A 433 9.88 4.40 11.65
C ASN A 433 10.91 4.81 12.72
N ALA A 434 11.92 5.63 12.37
CA ALA A 434 12.92 6.09 13.32
C ALA A 434 12.39 7.26 14.15
N ALA A 435 11.81 8.26 13.48
CA ALA A 435 11.20 9.44 14.11
C ALA A 435 10.00 9.08 14.99
N LEU A 436 9.19 8.11 14.57
CA LEU A 436 8.03 7.62 15.34
C LEU A 436 8.41 6.69 16.51
N GLY A 437 9.69 6.32 16.63
CA GLY A 437 10.16 5.42 17.69
C GLY A 437 9.74 3.95 17.48
N THR A 438 9.40 3.57 16.25
CA THR A 438 9.05 2.19 15.85
C THR A 438 10.23 1.46 15.19
N ASN A 439 11.43 1.72 15.70
CA ASN A 439 12.64 0.93 15.42
C ASN A 439 12.69 -0.29 16.37
N PRO A 440 12.86 -1.53 15.86
CA PRO A 440 13.10 -1.91 14.45
C PRO A 440 11.83 -1.91 13.57
N PRO A 441 11.95 -1.76 12.23
CA PRO A 441 10.83 -1.74 11.26
C PRO A 441 10.00 -3.05 11.15
N THR A 442 10.10 -3.94 12.14
CA THR A 442 9.20 -5.07 12.35
C THR A 442 7.86 -4.62 12.98
N HIS A 443 7.81 -3.46 13.65
CA HIS A 443 6.65 -3.02 14.44
C HIS A 443 5.33 -2.97 13.66
N ASP A 444 5.23 -2.37 12.46
CA ASP A 444 3.96 -2.26 11.73
C ASP A 444 3.36 -3.63 11.34
N ILE A 445 4.20 -4.54 10.84
CA ILE A 445 3.79 -5.90 10.46
C ILE A 445 3.33 -6.68 11.71
N PHE A 446 4.07 -6.57 12.80
CA PHE A 446 3.71 -7.23 14.05
C PHE A 446 2.44 -6.60 14.68
N ALA A 447 2.29 -5.29 14.59
CA ALA A 447 1.14 -4.55 15.10
C ALA A 447 -0.16 -4.96 14.39
N ILE A 448 -0.16 -5.14 13.06
CA ILE A 448 -1.35 -5.66 12.37
C ILE A 448 -1.60 -7.13 12.66
N TYR A 449 -0.57 -7.97 12.80
CA TYR A 449 -0.73 -9.38 13.16
C TYR A 449 -1.41 -9.55 14.52
N ILE A 450 -1.01 -8.75 15.51
CA ILE A 450 -1.62 -8.74 16.84
C ILE A 450 -3.01 -8.06 16.82
N SER A 451 -3.16 -6.92 16.14
CA SER A 451 -4.37 -6.09 16.26
C SER A 451 -5.53 -6.49 15.35
N TRP A 452 -5.23 -7.02 14.18
CA TRP A 452 -6.26 -7.56 13.27
C TRP A 452 -6.52 -9.06 13.52
N GLY A 453 -5.76 -9.68 14.45
CA GLY A 453 -5.93 -11.07 14.84
C GLY A 453 -5.54 -12.06 13.74
N LEU A 454 -4.55 -11.71 12.92
CA LEU A 454 -4.24 -12.44 11.69
C LEU A 454 -3.73 -13.86 11.97
N ASP A 455 -4.02 -14.79 11.07
CA ASP A 455 -3.26 -16.03 10.96
C ASP A 455 -2.09 -15.89 9.96
N LEU A 456 -1.26 -16.93 9.89
CA LEU A 456 -0.09 -17.00 9.02
C LEU A 456 -0.42 -16.92 7.52
N ALA A 457 -1.58 -17.43 7.06
CA ALA A 457 -2.01 -17.35 5.66
C ALA A 457 -2.40 -15.91 5.29
N GLN A 458 -3.17 -15.26 6.16
CA GLN A 458 -3.58 -13.87 6.01
C GLN A 458 -2.38 -12.93 6.01
N LEU A 459 -1.41 -13.17 6.91
CA LEU A 459 -0.14 -12.44 6.94
C LEU A 459 0.64 -12.60 5.63
N LYS A 460 0.79 -13.84 5.14
CA LYS A 460 1.47 -14.15 3.88
C LYS A 460 0.87 -13.36 2.71
N ALA A 461 -0.46 -13.37 2.59
CA ALA A 461 -1.18 -12.65 1.53
C ALA A 461 -0.89 -11.15 1.56
N ILE A 462 -0.97 -10.52 2.73
CA ILE A 462 -0.74 -9.08 2.91
C ILE A 462 0.71 -8.71 2.52
N LEU A 463 1.69 -9.52 2.92
CA LEU A 463 3.10 -9.28 2.60
C LEU A 463 3.39 -9.44 1.09
N MET A 464 2.77 -10.44 0.44
CA MET A 464 2.89 -10.66 -1.01
C MET A 464 2.35 -9.50 -1.86
N GLN A 465 1.34 -8.75 -1.39
CA GLN A 465 0.81 -7.60 -2.13
C GLN A 465 1.85 -6.50 -2.37
N SER A 466 2.90 -6.39 -1.54
CA SER A 466 3.99 -5.46 -1.77
C SER A 466 4.70 -5.67 -3.12
N PHE A 467 4.71 -6.89 -3.65
CA PHE A 467 5.27 -7.22 -4.97
C PHE A 467 4.41 -6.66 -6.11
N THR A 468 3.09 -6.70 -5.98
CA THR A 468 2.12 -6.12 -6.94
C THR A 468 2.14 -4.59 -6.88
N CYS A 469 2.30 -4.02 -5.69
CA CYS A 469 2.21 -2.58 -5.46
C CYS A 469 3.50 -1.80 -5.79
N ALA A 470 4.66 -2.46 -5.90
CA ALA A 470 5.93 -1.82 -6.21
C ALA A 470 5.92 -1.00 -7.53
N THR A 471 6.82 -0.02 -7.65
CA THR A 471 6.96 0.75 -8.90
C THR A 471 7.63 -0.07 -10.00
N ILE A 472 8.46 -1.05 -9.63
CA ILE A 472 9.13 -2.01 -10.53
C ILE A 472 8.64 -3.46 -10.26
N PRO A 473 8.78 -4.40 -11.21
CA PRO A 473 8.55 -5.82 -10.94
C PRO A 473 9.56 -6.37 -9.92
N LEU A 474 9.09 -7.17 -8.97
CA LEU A 474 9.90 -7.81 -7.92
C LEU A 474 9.79 -9.34 -8.01
N ASN A 475 10.81 -10.06 -7.50
CA ASN A 475 10.88 -11.51 -7.57
C ASN A 475 10.17 -12.21 -6.39
N LEU A 476 8.92 -12.61 -6.60
CA LEU A 476 8.11 -13.32 -5.59
C LEU A 476 8.71 -14.68 -5.19
N ALA A 477 9.41 -15.39 -6.08
CA ALA A 477 9.96 -16.72 -5.77
C ALA A 477 11.03 -16.68 -4.68
N GLU A 478 11.77 -15.56 -4.56
CA GLU A 478 12.74 -15.37 -3.47
C GLU A 478 12.02 -15.14 -2.13
N PHE A 479 10.92 -14.38 -2.13
CA PHE A 479 10.07 -14.23 -0.95
C PHE A 479 9.51 -15.58 -0.50
N GLU A 480 8.97 -16.38 -1.42
CA GLU A 480 8.44 -17.71 -1.11
C GLU A 480 9.52 -18.64 -0.53
N ALA A 481 10.74 -18.63 -1.08
CA ALA A 481 11.86 -19.40 -0.54
C ALA A 481 12.25 -18.96 0.87
N ARG A 482 12.40 -17.65 1.11
CA ARG A 482 12.68 -17.10 2.47
C ARG A 482 11.55 -17.41 3.44
N TRP A 483 10.30 -17.39 2.97
CA TRP A 483 9.11 -17.68 3.75
C TRP A 483 9.06 -19.15 4.20
N GLN A 484 9.26 -20.11 3.28
CA GLN A 484 9.33 -21.52 3.66
C GLN A 484 10.49 -21.82 4.61
N HIS A 485 11.63 -21.12 4.47
CA HIS A 485 12.74 -21.25 5.42
C HIS A 485 12.37 -20.75 6.83
N TRP A 486 11.79 -19.55 6.94
CA TRP A 486 11.34 -18.97 8.22
C TRP A 486 10.25 -19.81 8.90
N VAL A 487 9.25 -20.27 8.14
CA VAL A 487 8.23 -21.22 8.60
C VAL A 487 8.88 -22.49 9.14
N SER A 488 9.87 -23.04 8.43
CA SER A 488 10.60 -24.23 8.89
C SER A 488 11.35 -24.00 10.20
N SER A 489 12.00 -22.83 10.39
CA SER A 489 12.72 -22.50 11.63
C SER A 489 11.81 -22.30 12.85
N ILE A 490 10.53 -21.96 12.68
CA ILE A 490 9.56 -21.95 13.78
C ILE A 490 9.23 -23.39 14.23
N THR A 491 9.34 -24.36 13.33
CA THR A 491 8.92 -25.76 13.54
C THR A 491 10.04 -26.74 13.91
N THR A 492 11.29 -26.28 14.09
CA THR A 492 12.41 -27.18 14.45
C THR A 492 12.28 -27.68 15.89
N PHE A 493 12.12 -29.00 16.02
CA PHE A 493 11.99 -29.74 17.27
C PHE A 493 13.29 -29.76 18.11
N ASN A 494 13.15 -29.98 19.41
CA ASN A 494 14.20 -30.65 20.20
C ASN A 494 14.13 -32.15 19.89
N ASP A 495 15.27 -32.83 19.71
CA ASP A 495 15.34 -34.25 19.33
C ASP A 495 14.72 -35.23 20.35
N ASP A 496 14.34 -34.78 21.55
CA ASP A 496 13.58 -35.57 22.54
C ASP A 496 12.08 -35.72 22.19
N ASP A 497 11.51 -34.87 21.33
CA ASP A 497 10.13 -35.02 20.82
C ASP A 497 10.07 -36.07 19.70
N THR A 498 10.39 -37.33 20.05
CA THR A 498 10.39 -38.44 19.10
C THR A 498 9.00 -38.67 18.49
N VAL A 499 8.85 -38.28 17.23
CA VAL A 499 7.76 -38.67 16.32
C VAL A 499 6.36 -38.45 16.92
N SER A 500 5.94 -37.18 17.02
CA SER A 500 4.53 -36.89 16.78
C SER A 500 4.25 -37.14 15.30
N VAL A 501 3.79 -38.37 15.01
CA VAL A 501 3.05 -38.70 13.78
C VAL A 501 1.97 -37.64 13.60
N TRP A 502 1.62 -37.29 12.34
CA TRP A 502 0.39 -36.54 12.02
C TRP A 502 -0.73 -37.00 12.94
N THR A 503 -1.14 -36.14 13.87
CA THR A 503 -2.12 -36.55 14.89
C THR A 503 -3.50 -36.57 14.25
N GLU A 504 -4.44 -37.34 14.81
CA GLU A 504 -5.85 -37.25 14.39
C GLU A 504 -6.35 -35.80 14.45
N THR A 505 -5.87 -34.99 15.39
CA THR A 505 -6.11 -33.54 15.45
C THR A 505 -5.52 -32.75 14.29
N ASP A 506 -4.32 -33.08 13.79
CA ASP A 506 -3.74 -32.41 12.62
C ASP A 506 -4.51 -32.77 11.35
N GLU A 507 -4.92 -34.03 11.21
CA GLU A 507 -5.74 -34.46 10.08
C GLU A 507 -7.16 -33.91 10.16
N HIS A 508 -7.74 -33.77 11.35
CA HIS A 508 -9.06 -33.18 11.55
C HIS A 508 -9.05 -31.64 11.42
N GLU A 509 -7.96 -30.95 11.79
CA GLU A 509 -7.77 -29.52 11.49
C GLU A 509 -7.49 -29.28 10.00
N PHE A 510 -6.70 -30.13 9.34
CA PHE A 510 -6.45 -30.06 7.90
C PHE A 510 -7.71 -30.40 7.09
N GLN A 511 -8.49 -31.42 7.49
CA GLN A 511 -9.78 -31.73 6.88
C GLN A 511 -10.78 -30.60 7.10
N ARG A 512 -10.89 -30.04 8.32
CA ARG A 512 -11.74 -28.88 8.58
C ARG A 512 -11.30 -27.65 7.80
N TRP A 513 -10.00 -27.37 7.72
CA TRP A 513 -9.47 -26.28 6.89
C TRP A 513 -9.80 -26.52 5.40
N SER A 514 -9.57 -27.73 4.91
CA SER A 514 -9.93 -28.14 3.54
C SER A 514 -11.42 -27.92 3.30
N GLU A 515 -12.30 -28.45 4.15
CA GLU A 515 -13.76 -28.28 4.05
C GLU A 515 -14.21 -26.81 4.06
N LEU A 516 -13.59 -25.96 4.88
CA LEU A 516 -13.84 -24.51 4.93
C LEU A 516 -13.41 -23.77 3.64
N HIS A 517 -12.42 -24.29 2.90
CA HIS A 517 -11.81 -23.63 1.73
C HIS A 517 -12.10 -24.36 0.40
N SER A 518 -12.75 -25.54 0.42
CA SER A 518 -12.89 -26.44 -0.74
C SER A 518 -14.19 -26.28 -1.52
N THR A 519 -14.77 -25.07 -1.62
CA THR A 519 -15.88 -24.86 -2.57
C THR A 519 -15.46 -25.10 -4.02
N THR A 520 -14.16 -24.98 -4.34
CA THR A 520 -13.62 -25.31 -5.67
C THR A 520 -12.14 -25.75 -5.67
N PHE A 521 -11.77 -26.94 -5.18
CA PHE A 521 -10.45 -27.52 -5.49
C PHE A 521 -10.47 -29.00 -5.88
N LEU A 522 -9.76 -29.28 -6.98
CA LEU A 522 -9.43 -30.62 -7.48
C LEU A 522 -8.22 -31.16 -6.71
N HIS A 523 -8.31 -32.37 -6.15
CA HIS A 523 -7.12 -33.02 -5.58
C HIS A 523 -6.17 -33.51 -6.67
N TYR A 524 -4.88 -33.25 -6.48
CA TYR A 524 -3.81 -33.98 -7.14
C TYR A 524 -3.58 -35.30 -6.38
N CYS A 525 -3.74 -36.43 -7.07
CA CYS A 525 -3.06 -37.66 -6.67
C CYS A 525 -1.71 -37.70 -7.37
N ASP A 526 -0.65 -38.05 -6.62
CA ASP A 526 0.58 -38.52 -7.23
C ASP A 526 0.26 -39.75 -8.11
N GLN A 527 0.83 -39.77 -9.33
CA GLN A 527 0.59 -40.77 -10.39
C GLN A 527 -0.66 -40.52 -11.28
N GLY A 528 -0.62 -39.45 -12.10
CA GLY A 528 -1.36 -39.39 -13.37
C GLY A 528 -2.76 -38.77 -13.32
N VAL A 529 -3.09 -38.00 -14.36
CA VAL A 529 -4.33 -37.22 -14.45
C VAL A 529 -5.54 -38.12 -14.69
N LEU A 530 -6.46 -38.19 -13.72
CA LEU A 530 -7.86 -38.54 -13.97
C LEU A 530 -8.79 -37.82 -12.97
N ILE A 531 -9.82 -37.13 -13.50
CA ILE A 531 -10.80 -36.40 -12.68
C ILE A 531 -11.93 -37.37 -12.30
N ILE A 532 -12.14 -37.62 -11.00
CA ILE A 532 -13.29 -38.39 -10.49
C ILE A 532 -13.86 -37.68 -9.24
N PRO A 533 -15.20 -37.57 -9.06
CA PRO A 533 -15.79 -37.04 -7.83
C PRO A 533 -15.51 -37.86 -6.57
N GLN A 534 -15.64 -37.22 -5.40
CA GLN A 534 -15.28 -37.65 -4.03
C GLN A 534 -15.50 -39.12 -3.62
N MET A 535 -16.37 -39.90 -4.26
CA MET A 535 -16.66 -41.28 -3.86
C MET A 535 -15.64 -42.32 -4.31
N ALA A 536 -14.79 -42.02 -5.31
CA ALA A 536 -13.91 -43.05 -5.88
C ALA A 536 -12.63 -43.36 -5.07
N CYS A 537 -12.06 -42.37 -4.37
CA CYS A 537 -10.77 -42.56 -3.67
C CYS A 537 -10.86 -43.45 -2.42
N ARG A 538 -12.00 -43.48 -1.71
CA ARG A 538 -12.12 -44.19 -0.42
C ARG A 538 -12.16 -45.73 -0.52
N CYS A 539 -12.25 -46.30 -1.73
CA CYS A 539 -12.24 -47.76 -1.93
C CYS A 539 -10.87 -48.33 -2.33
N PHE A 540 -9.85 -47.51 -2.59
CA PHE A 540 -8.60 -47.98 -3.23
C PHE A 540 -7.47 -48.40 -2.27
N GLN A 541 -7.68 -48.34 -0.96
CA GLN A 541 -6.67 -48.68 0.07
C GLN A 541 -7.07 -49.85 0.99
N GLY A 542 -7.85 -50.82 0.50
CA GLY A 542 -7.99 -52.13 1.16
C GLY A 542 -8.70 -52.18 2.51
N TYR A 543 -9.29 -51.08 2.99
CA TYR A 543 -10.04 -51.04 4.24
C TYR A 543 -11.45 -51.64 4.09
N THR A 544 -11.65 -52.84 4.62
CA THR A 544 -12.97 -53.51 4.70
C THR A 544 -13.76 -53.04 5.94
N GLY A 545 -14.27 -51.81 5.91
CA GLY A 545 -15.14 -51.24 6.95
C GLY A 545 -16.64 -51.31 6.60
N PRO A 546 -17.56 -51.32 7.58
CA PRO A 546 -19.00 -51.51 7.35
C PRO A 546 -19.71 -50.36 6.61
N LEU A 547 -19.02 -49.25 6.35
CA LEU A 547 -19.55 -48.09 5.60
C LEU A 547 -19.61 -48.30 4.08
N CYS A 548 -18.97 -49.33 3.51
CA CYS A 548 -18.99 -49.60 2.06
C CYS A 548 -20.30 -50.22 1.54
N ASN A 549 -21.25 -50.61 2.40
CA ASN A 549 -22.42 -51.41 2.02
C ASN A 549 -23.79 -50.70 2.14
N GLN A 550 -23.82 -49.36 2.19
CA GLN A 550 -25.07 -48.60 2.20
C GLN A 550 -25.49 -48.18 0.78
N PRO A 551 -26.72 -48.48 0.33
CA PRO A 551 -27.19 -48.06 -0.99
C PRO A 551 -27.44 -46.55 -1.03
N ILE A 552 -26.84 -45.88 -2.01
CA ILE A 552 -26.99 -44.43 -2.21
C ILE A 552 -28.43 -44.13 -2.64
N THR A 553 -29.19 -43.45 -1.79
CA THR A 553 -30.48 -42.86 -2.13
C THR A 553 -30.45 -41.33 -1.95
N SER A 554 -30.87 -40.63 -3.01
CA SER A 554 -31.18 -39.19 -3.08
C SER A 554 -30.13 -38.18 -2.58
N TYR A 555 -29.34 -37.64 -3.51
CA TYR A 555 -28.94 -36.21 -3.52
C TYR A 555 -28.93 -35.67 -4.96
N SER A 556 -28.97 -34.35 -5.13
CA SER A 556 -29.56 -33.67 -6.30
C SER A 556 -28.84 -33.86 -7.66
N HIS A 557 -29.59 -34.34 -8.67
CA HIS A 557 -29.12 -34.54 -10.05
C HIS A 557 -28.89 -33.25 -10.89
N SER A 558 -29.21 -32.05 -10.40
CA SER A 558 -29.28 -30.84 -11.22
C SER A 558 -27.92 -30.26 -11.66
N THR A 559 -26.94 -30.20 -10.76
CA THR A 559 -25.63 -29.55 -11.00
C THR A 559 -24.77 -30.33 -11.98
N THR A 560 -24.71 -31.66 -11.85
CA THR A 560 -23.96 -32.54 -12.76
C THR A 560 -24.47 -32.45 -14.19
N HIS A 561 -25.79 -32.37 -14.39
CA HIS A 561 -26.38 -32.19 -15.71
C HIS A 561 -26.08 -30.80 -16.29
N LEU A 562 -26.07 -29.74 -15.48
CA LEU A 562 -25.74 -28.39 -15.93
C LEU A 562 -24.26 -28.29 -16.38
N PHE A 563 -23.35 -28.92 -15.64
CA PHE A 563 -21.92 -28.97 -16.01
C PHE A 563 -21.69 -29.77 -17.30
N LEU A 564 -22.31 -30.95 -17.43
CA LEU A 564 -22.28 -31.74 -18.67
C LEU A 564 -22.85 -30.96 -19.86
N LEU A 565 -23.96 -30.22 -19.67
CA LEU A 565 -24.53 -29.37 -20.71
C LEU A 565 -23.55 -28.25 -21.11
N LEU A 566 -22.88 -27.62 -20.14
CA LEU A 566 -21.89 -26.57 -20.38
C LEU A 566 -20.69 -27.09 -21.19
N VAL A 567 -20.15 -28.25 -20.83
CA VAL A 567 -19.05 -28.91 -21.56
C VAL A 567 -19.48 -29.24 -23.00
N VAL A 568 -20.68 -29.80 -23.19
CA VAL A 568 -21.23 -30.08 -24.53
C VAL A 568 -21.38 -28.80 -25.34
N VAL A 569 -21.91 -27.71 -24.77
CA VAL A 569 -22.04 -26.42 -25.45
C VAL A 569 -20.68 -25.84 -25.84
N VAL A 570 -19.68 -25.89 -24.96
CA VAL A 570 -18.31 -25.41 -25.25
C VAL A 570 -17.66 -26.22 -26.37
N VAL A 571 -17.77 -27.56 -26.33
CA VAL A 571 -17.24 -28.45 -27.37
C VAL A 571 -17.93 -28.22 -28.72
N VAL A 572 -19.26 -28.07 -28.74
CA VAL A 572 -20.02 -27.78 -29.97
C VAL A 572 -19.65 -26.41 -30.55
N VAL A 573 -19.54 -25.37 -29.71
CA VAL A 573 -19.14 -24.02 -30.16
C VAL A 573 -17.71 -24.02 -30.71
N LEU A 574 -16.76 -24.70 -30.06
CA LEU A 574 -15.39 -24.88 -30.57
C LEU A 574 -15.37 -25.65 -31.89
N GLY A 575 -16.16 -26.73 -32.00
CA GLY A 575 -16.30 -27.51 -33.23
C GLY A 575 -16.84 -26.68 -34.40
N ILE A 576 -17.87 -25.86 -34.16
CA ILE A 576 -18.41 -24.91 -35.14
C ILE A 576 -17.35 -23.86 -35.53
N PHE A 577 -16.61 -23.32 -34.56
CA PHE A 577 -15.57 -22.32 -34.83
C PHE A 577 -14.43 -22.88 -35.70
N LEU A 578 -13.97 -24.10 -35.39
CA LEU A 578 -12.97 -24.83 -36.18
C LEU A 578 -13.50 -25.16 -37.58
N PHE A 579 -14.73 -25.66 -37.69
CA PHE A 579 -15.37 -25.95 -38.98
C PHE A 579 -15.47 -24.71 -39.88
N LEU A 580 -15.89 -23.57 -39.31
CA LEU A 580 -15.94 -22.29 -40.03
C LEU A 580 -14.54 -21.80 -40.41
N PHE A 581 -13.56 -21.92 -39.53
CA PHE A 581 -12.16 -21.54 -39.81
C PHE A 581 -11.55 -22.36 -40.95
N PHE A 582 -11.72 -23.68 -40.94
CA PHE A 582 -11.25 -24.55 -42.02
C PHE A 582 -12.03 -24.35 -43.32
N SER A 583 -13.35 -24.10 -43.27
CA SER A 583 -14.15 -23.75 -44.45
C SER A 583 -13.69 -22.43 -45.09
N PHE A 584 -13.33 -21.43 -44.28
CA PHE A 584 -12.82 -20.14 -44.75
C PHE A 584 -11.40 -20.25 -45.34
N GLN A 585 -10.53 -21.05 -44.72
CA GLN A 585 -9.22 -21.45 -45.28
C GLN A 585 -9.37 -22.19 -46.63
N HIS A 586 -10.40 -23.03 -46.78
CA HIS A 586 -10.62 -23.77 -48.01
C HIS A 586 -11.14 -22.87 -49.15
N SER A 587 -12.05 -21.94 -48.84
CA SER A 587 -12.62 -20.99 -49.81
C SER A 587 -11.60 -19.93 -50.28
N THR A 588 -10.71 -19.49 -49.39
CA THR A 588 -9.61 -18.57 -49.77
C THR A 588 -8.53 -19.26 -50.61
N ARG A 589 -8.31 -20.57 -50.43
CA ARG A 589 -7.41 -21.38 -51.29
C ARG A 589 -7.99 -21.68 -52.69
N THR A 590 -9.31 -21.68 -52.87
CA THR A 590 -9.92 -21.85 -54.20
C THR A 590 -9.96 -20.55 -55.01
N LEU A 591 -10.18 -19.38 -54.40
CA LEU A 591 -10.09 -18.09 -55.12
C LEU A 591 -8.67 -17.76 -55.63
N ASN A 592 -7.63 -18.15 -54.89
CA ASN A 592 -6.23 -17.86 -55.28
C ASN A 592 -5.66 -18.81 -56.35
N LYS A 593 -6.45 -19.76 -56.88
CA LYS A 593 -6.02 -20.67 -57.97
C LYS A 593 -6.57 -20.31 -59.35
N THR A 594 -7.53 -19.38 -59.44
CA THR A 594 -8.20 -19.00 -60.71
C THR A 594 -7.74 -17.67 -61.31
N THR A 595 -6.76 -16.98 -60.70
CA THR A 595 -6.29 -15.64 -61.12
C THR A 595 -4.79 -15.60 -61.46
N ARG A 596 -4.29 -16.54 -62.28
CA ARG A 596 -2.90 -16.51 -62.79
C ARG A 596 -2.67 -17.03 -64.22
N SER A 597 -3.45 -16.53 -65.16
CA SER A 597 -3.12 -16.37 -66.60
C SER A 597 -4.12 -15.34 -67.15
N GLY A 598 -3.84 -14.44 -68.08
CA GLY A 598 -2.68 -14.12 -68.91
C GLY A 598 -3.02 -12.80 -69.64
N SER A 599 -2.00 -12.10 -70.13
CA SER A 599 -2.05 -10.84 -70.89
C SER A 599 -3.25 -10.60 -71.82
N ASN A 600 -3.75 -9.35 -71.91
CA ASN A 600 -3.79 -8.59 -73.18
C ASN A 600 -4.21 -7.10 -73.03
N PRO A 601 -4.01 -6.24 -74.06
CA PRO A 601 -3.83 -4.80 -73.88
C PRO A 601 -5.07 -3.91 -74.09
N VAL A 602 -4.82 -2.62 -73.80
CA VAL A 602 -5.60 -1.38 -74.01
C VAL A 602 -6.65 -1.39 -75.15
N ILE A 603 -7.88 -0.95 -74.84
CA ILE A 603 -8.59 0.25 -75.38
C ILE A 603 -10.09 0.21 -74.95
N THR A 604 -10.59 1.36 -74.48
CA THR A 604 -11.99 1.69 -74.10
C THR A 604 -12.80 2.12 -75.35
N PRO A 605 -14.11 2.51 -75.33
CA PRO A 605 -14.95 2.91 -74.19
C PRO A 605 -16.44 2.47 -74.30
N THR A 606 -17.29 3.19 -73.55
CA THR A 606 -18.78 3.21 -73.56
C THR A 606 -19.49 2.04 -72.88
N SER A 607 -20.51 2.17 -72.04
CA SER A 607 -21.17 3.22 -71.21
C SER A 607 -22.68 2.94 -71.22
N SER A 608 -23.40 3.50 -70.25
CA SER A 608 -24.88 3.56 -70.16
C SER A 608 -25.52 2.34 -69.46
N PHE A 609 -26.09 2.53 -68.26
CA PHE A 609 -27.46 3.01 -67.94
C PHE A 609 -28.45 1.82 -67.91
N ALA A 610 -29.46 1.72 -67.03
CA ALA A 610 -29.95 2.61 -65.99
C ALA A 610 -30.77 1.85 -64.92
N SER A 611 -31.20 2.57 -63.88
CA SER A 611 -32.53 2.46 -63.21
C SER A 611 -32.90 1.17 -62.43
N SER A 612 -33.59 1.23 -61.28
CA SER A 612 -34.04 2.39 -60.47
C SER A 612 -34.61 1.94 -59.11
N SER A 613 -34.54 2.83 -58.11
CA SER A 613 -35.53 3.17 -57.05
C SER A 613 -36.53 2.11 -56.52
N SER A 614 -36.91 2.06 -55.23
CA SER A 614 -36.81 3.05 -54.14
C SER A 614 -37.21 2.45 -52.78
N SER A 615 -36.90 3.20 -51.70
CA SER A 615 -37.63 3.29 -50.41
C SER A 615 -37.72 2.05 -49.51
N SER A 616 -37.61 2.14 -48.18
CA SER A 616 -37.27 3.29 -47.30
C SER A 616 -37.03 2.82 -45.86
N SER A 617 -36.34 3.65 -45.05
CA SER A 617 -36.30 3.65 -43.56
C SER A 617 -35.78 2.40 -42.82
N SER A 618 -35.04 2.49 -41.71
CA SER A 618 -34.36 3.64 -41.08
C SER A 618 -33.46 3.15 -39.92
N PHE A 619 -32.27 3.76 -39.75
CA PHE A 619 -31.52 3.94 -38.48
C PHE A 619 -31.29 2.71 -37.55
N PHE A 620 -30.05 2.37 -37.15
CA PHE A 620 -29.05 3.30 -36.59
C PHE A 620 -27.61 3.10 -37.09
N ARG A 621 -26.97 4.22 -37.42
CA ARG A 621 -25.50 4.47 -37.44
C ARG A 621 -25.10 5.06 -36.07
N ARG A 622 -23.84 5.19 -35.60
CA ARG A 622 -22.49 4.82 -36.06
C ARG A 622 -21.49 5.04 -34.90
N PHE A 623 -20.35 4.37 -35.00
CA PHE A 623 -19.00 4.83 -34.57
C PHE A 623 -18.05 4.51 -35.76
N PHE A 624 -16.91 5.16 -36.03
CA PHE A 624 -16.34 6.47 -35.63
C PHE A 624 -15.20 6.83 -36.65
N LEU A 625 -14.59 8.03 -36.58
CA LEU A 625 -13.37 8.46 -37.32
C LEU A 625 -13.50 8.60 -38.88
N LEU A 626 -12.77 9.48 -39.61
CA LEU A 626 -11.89 10.61 -39.28
C LEU A 626 -11.65 11.55 -40.52
N GLN A 627 -11.10 12.75 -40.25
CA GLN A 627 -10.27 13.64 -41.10
C GLN A 627 -10.84 14.64 -42.14
N ARG A 628 -10.43 15.92 -41.91
CA ARG A 628 -10.11 17.04 -42.85
C ARG A 628 -11.29 17.67 -43.64
N GLN A 629 -11.33 18.97 -43.96
CA GLN A 629 -10.32 20.06 -43.89
C GLN A 629 -11.00 21.45 -43.88
N GLN A 630 -10.35 22.49 -43.29
CA GLN A 630 -10.53 23.95 -43.56
C GLN A 630 -11.94 24.58 -43.29
N ASP A 631 -12.13 25.83 -42.84
CA ASP A 631 -11.31 27.07 -42.97
C ASP A 631 -11.40 28.05 -41.77
N ILE A 632 -10.29 28.77 -41.55
CA ILE A 632 -10.13 30.23 -41.35
C ILE A 632 -11.17 31.04 -40.54
N SER A 633 -10.71 31.63 -39.43
CA SER A 633 -10.86 33.08 -39.14
C SER A 633 -9.85 33.55 -38.10
N TYR A 634 -9.04 34.55 -38.48
CA TYR A 634 -8.09 35.23 -37.58
C TYR A 634 -8.80 36.37 -36.82
N THR A 635 -8.42 36.60 -35.57
CA THR A 635 -8.43 37.97 -35.02
C THR A 635 -7.28 38.15 -34.04
N THR A 636 -6.27 38.88 -34.49
CA THR A 636 -5.14 39.35 -33.69
C THR A 636 -5.49 40.65 -32.97
N MET A 637 -5.14 40.76 -31.69
CA MET A 637 -4.70 42.03 -31.11
C MET A 637 -3.39 41.80 -30.36
N ALA A 638 -2.40 42.65 -30.64
CA ALA A 638 -1.04 42.52 -30.15
C ALA A 638 -0.67 43.72 -29.27
N SER A 639 0.18 43.43 -28.28
CA SER A 639 1.21 44.31 -27.70
C SER A 639 0.84 45.72 -27.23
N SER A 640 1.10 45.98 -25.95
CA SER A 640 1.85 47.18 -25.56
C SER A 640 2.80 46.85 -24.41
N SER A 641 4.10 46.88 -24.69
CA SER A 641 5.16 46.87 -23.68
C SER A 641 5.37 48.29 -23.13
N ALA A 642 5.48 48.44 -21.81
CA ALA A 642 6.07 49.63 -21.19
C ALA A 642 6.83 49.22 -19.93
N SER A 643 7.99 49.84 -19.73
CA SER A 643 8.90 49.55 -18.63
C SER A 643 8.86 50.63 -17.55
N SER A 644 9.51 50.31 -16.43
CA SER A 644 10.26 51.24 -15.55
C SER A 644 9.63 51.71 -14.22
N GLN A 645 10.57 51.93 -13.30
CA GLN A 645 10.56 52.74 -12.08
C GLN A 645 9.86 52.24 -10.81
N SER A 646 10.75 51.84 -9.90
CA SER A 646 10.67 51.98 -8.45
C SER A 646 9.88 53.18 -7.93
N GLN A 647 9.13 52.98 -6.85
CA GLN A 647 9.03 53.97 -5.78
C GLN A 647 9.02 53.31 -4.41
N ARG A 648 10.00 53.68 -3.57
CA ARG A 648 9.93 53.51 -2.12
C ARG A 648 8.82 54.43 -1.59
N ARG A 649 7.97 53.95 -0.67
CA ARG A 649 7.46 54.80 0.40
C ARG A 649 7.46 54.05 1.73
N SER A 650 7.92 54.77 2.73
CA SER A 650 8.20 54.32 4.09
C SER A 650 7.08 54.68 5.06
N ASN A 651 6.97 53.89 6.12
CA ASN A 651 6.54 54.26 7.48
C ASN A 651 5.24 55.07 7.66
N ASN A 652 4.30 54.49 8.41
CA ASN A 652 3.77 55.19 9.58
C ASN A 652 3.51 54.20 10.73
N ILE A 653 4.52 54.15 11.60
CA ILE A 653 4.47 53.79 13.01
C ILE A 653 3.32 54.56 13.69
N VAL A 654 2.55 53.87 14.54
CA VAL A 654 1.87 54.47 15.72
C VAL A 654 2.29 53.66 16.94
N VAL A 655 2.76 54.36 17.98
CA VAL A 655 3.26 53.78 19.24
C VAL A 655 2.31 54.10 20.39
N SER A 656 2.01 53.08 21.19
CA SER A 656 1.78 53.19 22.64
C SER A 656 2.07 51.81 23.25
N SER A 657 3.22 51.55 23.88
CA SER A 657 3.50 51.83 25.31
C SER A 657 2.30 51.54 26.22
N SER A 658 2.37 50.65 27.22
CA SER A 658 3.41 50.49 28.26
C SER A 658 3.34 49.08 28.90
N SER A 659 4.40 48.27 28.95
CA SER A 659 5.49 48.22 29.96
C SER A 659 5.30 47.16 31.08
N ASN A 660 6.21 46.17 31.10
CA ASN A 660 6.85 45.47 32.23
C ASN A 660 6.04 45.11 33.50
N THR A 661 6.07 43.82 33.89
CA THR A 661 6.96 43.35 34.99
C THR A 661 6.88 41.83 35.22
N THR A 662 8.02 41.26 35.62
CA THR A 662 8.26 39.90 36.17
C THR A 662 9.50 39.99 37.09
N PRO A 663 9.86 38.97 37.89
CA PRO A 663 9.06 37.96 38.59
C PRO A 663 9.45 37.83 40.09
N SER A 664 8.70 37.06 40.90
CA SER A 664 9.28 36.39 42.07
C SER A 664 8.51 35.16 42.56
N SER A 665 9.30 34.15 42.94
CA SER A 665 9.01 32.86 43.57
C SER A 665 8.12 32.87 44.83
N HIS A 666 7.43 31.74 45.11
CA HIS A 666 7.56 31.04 46.41
C HIS A 666 7.05 29.58 46.39
N HIS A 667 7.64 28.75 47.27
CA HIS A 667 7.28 27.34 47.55
C HIS A 667 5.90 27.14 48.22
N LEU A 668 5.31 25.95 48.05
CA LEU A 668 4.77 25.04 49.09
C LEU A 668 4.11 23.83 48.38
N LEU A 669 4.74 22.66 48.34
CA LEU A 669 4.57 21.52 49.27
C LEU A 669 3.14 20.95 49.42
N GLN A 670 2.97 19.76 48.81
CA GLN A 670 2.20 18.60 49.26
C GLN A 670 1.05 18.79 50.27
N ARG A 671 -0.13 18.29 49.88
CA ARG A 671 -0.83 17.32 50.73
C ARG A 671 -1.59 16.29 49.90
N GLN A 672 -1.38 15.01 50.19
CA GLN A 672 -2.21 13.92 49.69
C GLN A 672 -3.59 13.98 50.34
N GLN A 673 -4.61 13.55 49.61
CA GLN A 673 -5.75 12.88 50.21
C GLN A 673 -6.29 11.81 49.25
N GLN A 674 -6.37 10.58 49.74
CA GLN A 674 -7.07 9.46 49.09
C GLN A 674 -8.56 9.51 49.48
N HIS A 675 -9.40 9.05 48.56
CA HIS A 675 -10.65 8.27 48.70
C HIS A 675 -11.36 8.41 47.34
N ASP A 676 -11.41 7.36 46.53
CA ASP A 676 -12.29 6.17 46.62
C ASP A 676 -13.62 6.38 45.88
N ASP A 677 -13.90 5.44 44.98
CA ASP A 677 -15.19 4.91 44.52
C ASP A 677 -16.37 5.85 44.25
N GLY A 678 -16.75 5.91 42.98
CA GLY A 678 -17.97 6.59 42.51
C GLY A 678 -18.40 6.14 41.12
N VAL A 679 -19.08 4.99 41.04
CA VAL A 679 -19.76 4.49 39.83
C VAL A 679 -20.84 5.48 39.36
N VAL A 680 -20.77 5.90 38.09
CA VAL A 680 -21.86 5.89 37.06
C VAL A 680 -21.18 5.89 35.68
#